data_AF-Q5KKY0-F1
#
_entry.id   AF-Q5KKY0-F1
#
_cell.length_a   1.000
_cell.length_b   1.000
_cell.length_c   1.000
_cell.angle_alpha   90.00
_cell.angle_beta   90.00
_cell.angle_gamma   90.00
#
_symmetry.space_group_name_H-M   'P 1'
#
loop_
_entity.id
_entity.type
_entity.pdbx_description
1 polymer ?
#
loop_
_entity_poly.entity_id
_entity_poly.type
_entity_poly.pdbx_seq_one_letter_code
_entity_poly.pdbx_strand_id
1 'polypeptide(L)'
;MSSPHKQSKLTSHQCRKLNEPLLPLHLALAWIIIRVFPIDSDLQSLPVYSLQFTQKVLHIVGREILDVGSEPATFGSLKMELDRLVKAETVQIIRRNEKKRSRGVHIEHEFEDAEKNRSWLGDMCDRFGDIADGCSFIDGLDKELRERLNYGDDDEPIEMPPPIERHSPLGIFCRNLINILRKLSFDETAHLSREVSKWCGVGTSGSSKPVTAWSLDRKSGMEDNLDKRIQAMQDYQAAKSSADYSGALASLREFYDYQFPSVNKGQHQHALLNIAVFHYSTGGLESARSAINEAIRVARTAGDKACLQHCTSLSQRLETEVNSLAFTATETLKIHQTPIPSSRLPDVSTPMDELWAVKTALDLGEPVHIAFRRIHAALGKEYQTEALDDEDERLSPKQWATGQGLEEAAWHATQAGLWNLLGSNALANFHEELALSEVEPWSDGGLTVILVQAQRIAEKGEYDQALAVLLDIVNLHGLTISQYHTWSRTVWTLLERRATLNGNPDTLSYLSSLQPPKRYSSRFGPGGPLREYGHPKPIPLPMDGCYEEVRNDGKFSTQISLLQDHVRSSLSMATELRLSSAPSHLVLPHVLSAVQLSSELGMWRLYRFGVVVLAEVMLGMEAVPLSKKAIHEIESVWSQLIASDDYEALARGALVIAKGYIELSLDSGSTAEHDSANDHLFQAFTYAKLLESRSLVMEITSLLALLSELRLSGEFADSAYIRGSKKSRDSMVDAYEEAQKGVGEAFSKGDMIVREVAEVVKWVGVRVAEGWK
;
A
#
# COMPACT_ATOMS: atom_id res chain seq x y z
N MET A 1 -14.18 27.68 21.46
CA MET A 1 -14.24 28.39 20.16
C MET A 1 -13.81 27.40 19.11
N SER A 2 -14.79 26.72 18.53
CA SER A 2 -14.63 25.56 17.65
C SER A 2 -14.90 26.01 16.22
N SER A 3 -13.85 26.01 15.39
CA SER A 3 -13.97 26.06 13.94
C SER A 3 -14.45 24.69 13.43
N PRO A 4 -15.30 24.64 12.39
CA PRO A 4 -15.75 23.37 11.85
C PRO A 4 -14.69 22.78 10.93
N HIS A 5 -14.39 21.49 11.16
CA HIS A 5 -13.57 20.66 10.28
C HIS A 5 -14.14 20.62 8.86
N LYS A 6 -13.29 20.91 7.87
CA LYS A 6 -13.55 20.62 6.46
C LYS A 6 -13.74 19.10 6.33
N GLN A 7 -14.97 18.65 6.11
CA GLN A 7 -15.23 17.32 5.58
C GLN A 7 -14.58 17.22 4.20
N SER A 8 -13.64 16.28 4.06
CA SER A 8 -13.13 15.86 2.78
C SER A 8 -14.30 15.37 1.94
N LYS A 9 -14.61 16.11 0.88
CA LYS A 9 -15.55 15.65 -0.14
C LYS A 9 -14.88 14.46 -0.83
N LEU A 10 -15.36 13.25 -0.56
CA LEU A 10 -15.24 12.13 -1.49
C LEU A 10 -15.72 12.65 -2.85
N THR A 11 -14.78 12.87 -3.77
CA THR A 11 -15.08 13.11 -5.17
C THR A 11 -15.56 11.80 -5.76
N SER A 12 -16.85 11.51 -5.58
CA SER A 12 -17.56 10.52 -6.38
C SER A 12 -17.69 11.06 -7.81
N HIS A 13 -16.59 11.12 -8.55
CA HIS A 13 -16.63 11.23 -10.00
C HIS A 13 -16.91 9.84 -10.59
N GLN A 14 -18.01 9.23 -10.16
CA GLN A 14 -18.74 8.28 -10.99
C GLN A 14 -19.78 9.10 -11.75
N CYS A 15 -19.32 9.88 -12.73
CA CYS A 15 -20.18 10.17 -13.86
C CYS A 15 -20.26 8.83 -14.62
N ARG A 16 -21.16 7.94 -14.21
CA ARG A 16 -21.49 6.77 -15.04
C ARG A 16 -21.93 7.37 -16.37
N LYS A 17 -21.16 7.09 -17.42
CA LYS A 17 -21.54 7.41 -18.79
C LYS A 17 -23.00 6.98 -19.00
N LEU A 18 -23.74 7.75 -19.79
CA LEU A 18 -25.10 7.43 -20.22
C LEU A 18 -25.11 6.04 -20.88
N ASN A 19 -25.27 4.99 -20.08
CA ASN A 19 -25.41 3.63 -20.59
C ASN A 19 -26.70 3.60 -21.41
N GLU A 20 -26.66 3.07 -22.63
CA GLU A 20 -27.81 2.79 -23.50
C GLU A 20 -29.10 2.34 -22.77
N PRO A 21 -29.07 1.48 -21.73
CA PRO A 21 -30.27 1.08 -20.97
C PRO A 21 -31.03 2.20 -20.23
N LEU A 22 -30.45 3.39 -20.06
CA LEU A 22 -31.12 4.52 -19.37
C LEU A 22 -31.82 5.48 -20.33
N LEU A 23 -31.61 5.38 -21.64
CA LEU A 23 -32.17 6.32 -22.62
C LEU A 23 -33.71 6.35 -22.63
N PRO A 24 -34.44 5.23 -22.46
CA PRO A 24 -35.89 5.24 -22.29
C PRO A 24 -36.37 6.04 -21.06
N LEU A 25 -35.66 5.95 -19.95
CA LEU A 25 -35.94 6.74 -18.75
C LEU A 25 -35.70 8.23 -19.01
N HIS A 26 -34.60 8.59 -19.69
CA HIS A 26 -34.30 9.97 -20.04
C HIS A 26 -35.36 10.60 -20.96
N LEU A 27 -35.89 9.83 -21.92
CA LEU A 27 -37.02 10.28 -22.76
C LEU A 27 -38.28 10.54 -21.94
N ALA A 28 -38.57 9.67 -20.97
CA ALA A 28 -39.71 9.85 -20.07
C ALA A 28 -39.55 11.09 -19.17
N LEU A 29 -38.34 11.34 -18.64
CA LEU A 29 -38.03 12.52 -17.85
C LEU A 29 -38.13 13.81 -18.68
N ALA A 30 -37.64 13.80 -19.92
CA ALA A 30 -37.79 14.91 -20.85
C ALA A 30 -39.26 15.22 -21.17
N TRP A 31 -40.08 14.18 -21.38
CA TRP A 31 -41.51 14.33 -21.57
C TRP A 31 -42.21 14.91 -20.33
N ILE A 32 -41.80 14.51 -19.12
CA ILE A 32 -42.30 15.09 -17.88
C ILE A 32 -41.93 16.57 -17.78
N ILE A 33 -40.68 16.95 -18.09
CA ILE A 33 -40.23 18.35 -18.12
C ILE A 33 -41.09 19.18 -19.09
N ILE A 34 -41.38 18.64 -20.27
CA ILE A 34 -42.24 19.29 -21.27
C ILE A 34 -43.63 19.58 -20.73
N ARG A 35 -44.22 18.63 -19.99
CA ARG A 35 -45.56 18.74 -19.43
C ARG A 35 -45.63 19.63 -18.19
N VAL A 36 -44.58 19.70 -17.39
CA VAL A 36 -44.49 20.57 -16.20
C VAL A 36 -44.43 22.05 -16.59
N PHE A 37 -43.82 22.37 -17.72
CA PHE A 37 -43.71 23.72 -18.27
C PHE A 37 -44.51 23.85 -19.58
N PRO A 38 -45.84 24.06 -19.51
CA PRO A 38 -46.65 24.33 -20.68
C PRO A 38 -46.34 25.72 -21.23
N ILE A 39 -46.41 25.82 -22.56
CA ILE A 39 -46.09 27.02 -23.34
C ILE A 39 -47.30 27.34 -24.23
N ASP A 40 -47.64 28.62 -24.38
CA ASP A 40 -48.72 29.12 -25.27
C ASP A 40 -48.26 29.24 -26.75
N SER A 41 -49.16 29.55 -27.68
CA SER A 41 -48.87 29.76 -29.11
C SER A 41 -47.80 30.83 -29.36
N ASP A 42 -47.62 31.77 -28.43
CA ASP A 42 -46.62 32.84 -28.45
C ASP A 42 -45.31 32.49 -27.72
N LEU A 43 -45.08 31.20 -27.43
CA LEU A 43 -43.91 30.67 -26.73
C LEU A 43 -43.72 31.16 -25.28
N GLN A 44 -44.80 31.65 -24.64
CA GLN A 44 -44.78 32.12 -23.26
C GLN A 44 -45.13 31.02 -22.24
N SER A 45 -44.45 31.01 -21.09
CA SER A 45 -44.72 30.03 -20.03
C SER A 45 -46.05 30.29 -19.31
N LEU A 46 -46.95 29.32 -19.30
CA LEU A 46 -48.24 29.44 -18.63
C LEU A 46 -48.20 28.86 -17.20
N PRO A 47 -48.63 29.61 -16.17
CA PRO A 47 -48.71 29.10 -14.80
C PRO A 47 -49.96 28.22 -14.59
N VAL A 48 -50.02 27.08 -15.30
CA VAL A 48 -51.14 26.13 -15.23
C VAL A 48 -51.14 25.36 -13.90
N TYR A 49 -49.96 24.95 -13.43
CA TYR A 49 -49.79 24.12 -12.24
C TYR A 49 -49.37 24.93 -11.01
N SER A 50 -49.70 24.44 -9.81
CA SER A 50 -49.24 25.06 -8.56
C SER A 50 -47.72 24.91 -8.36
N LEU A 51 -47.10 25.93 -7.75
CA LEU A 51 -45.65 25.92 -7.45
C LEU A 51 -45.23 24.70 -6.62
N GLN A 52 -46.06 24.28 -5.66
CA GLN A 52 -45.78 23.11 -4.82
C GLN A 52 -45.83 21.80 -5.61
N PHE A 53 -46.71 21.70 -6.61
CA PHE A 53 -46.77 20.55 -7.50
C PHE A 53 -45.53 20.52 -8.41
N THR A 54 -45.21 21.66 -9.07
CA THR A 54 -44.02 21.79 -9.92
C THR A 54 -42.75 21.42 -9.16
N GLN A 55 -42.57 21.89 -7.92
CA GLN A 55 -41.43 21.52 -7.08
C GLN A 55 -41.34 20.01 -6.80
N LYS A 56 -42.47 19.36 -6.49
CA LYS A 56 -42.50 17.91 -6.22
C LYS A 56 -42.14 17.09 -7.46
N VAL A 57 -42.66 17.48 -8.63
CA VAL A 57 -42.33 16.80 -9.89
C VAL A 57 -40.87 17.04 -10.27
N LEU A 58 -40.36 18.26 -10.13
CA LEU A 58 -38.95 18.57 -10.38
C LEU A 58 -38.01 17.88 -9.39
N HIS A 59 -38.44 17.59 -8.16
CA HIS A 59 -37.66 16.81 -7.22
C HIS A 59 -37.51 15.35 -7.67
N ILE A 60 -38.57 14.75 -8.22
CA ILE A 60 -38.50 13.42 -8.84
C ILE A 60 -37.54 13.45 -10.02
N VAL A 61 -37.70 14.43 -10.93
CA VAL A 61 -36.83 14.57 -12.10
C VAL A 61 -35.37 14.80 -11.69
N GLY A 62 -35.12 15.65 -10.69
CA GLY A 62 -33.78 15.91 -10.16
C GLY A 62 -33.14 14.71 -9.47
N ARG A 63 -33.93 13.89 -8.75
CA ARG A 63 -33.46 12.63 -8.13
C ARG A 63 -32.90 11.67 -9.19
N GLU A 64 -33.61 11.53 -10.30
CA GLU A 64 -33.21 10.62 -11.38
C GLU A 64 -32.11 11.21 -12.28
N ILE A 65 -32.09 12.53 -12.55
CA ILE A 65 -31.03 13.17 -13.37
C ILE A 65 -29.69 13.24 -12.65
N LEU A 66 -29.71 13.42 -11.33
CA LEU A 66 -28.49 13.53 -10.51
C LEU A 66 -28.07 12.18 -9.91
N ASP A 67 -28.70 11.07 -10.33
CA ASP A 67 -28.41 9.70 -9.90
C ASP A 67 -28.33 9.54 -8.36
N VAL A 68 -29.19 10.23 -7.61
CA VAL A 68 -29.17 10.22 -6.13
C VAL A 68 -29.81 8.94 -5.56
N GLY A 69 -30.57 8.20 -6.37
CA GLY A 69 -31.18 6.91 -6.01
C GLY A 69 -30.23 5.72 -6.17
N SER A 70 -30.46 4.65 -5.40
CA SER A 70 -29.66 3.40 -5.48
C SER A 70 -29.95 2.57 -6.73
N GLU A 71 -31.14 2.71 -7.32
CA GLU A 71 -31.59 2.03 -8.55
C GLU A 71 -32.40 3.01 -9.44
N PRO A 72 -32.29 2.93 -10.78
CA PRO A 72 -33.04 3.80 -11.69
C PRO A 72 -34.54 3.47 -11.67
N ALA A 73 -35.40 4.49 -11.76
CA ALA A 73 -36.85 4.28 -11.74
C ALA A 73 -37.35 3.42 -12.92
N THR A 74 -38.13 2.38 -12.62
CA THR A 74 -38.87 1.62 -13.63
C THR A 74 -40.10 2.40 -14.11
N PHE A 75 -40.57 2.13 -15.34
CA PHE A 75 -41.77 2.79 -15.91
C PHE A 75 -42.98 2.72 -14.96
N GLY A 76 -43.22 1.55 -14.36
CA GLY A 76 -44.31 1.34 -13.41
C GLY A 76 -44.16 2.18 -12.14
N SER A 77 -42.96 2.27 -11.57
CA SER A 77 -42.68 3.08 -10.38
C SER A 77 -42.88 4.57 -10.65
N LEU A 78 -42.30 5.08 -11.74
CA LEU A 78 -42.39 6.48 -12.14
C LEU A 78 -43.83 6.89 -12.48
N LYS A 79 -44.58 6.03 -13.17
CA LYS A 79 -46.00 6.25 -13.50
C LYS A 79 -46.87 6.32 -12.24
N MET A 80 -46.69 5.42 -11.28
CA MET A 80 -47.48 5.43 -10.05
C MET A 80 -47.22 6.69 -9.20
N GLU A 81 -45.96 7.10 -9.07
CA GLU A 81 -45.56 8.29 -8.30
C GLU A 81 -46.12 9.57 -8.95
N LEU A 82 -46.00 9.69 -10.28
CA LEU A 82 -46.47 10.83 -11.04
C LEU A 82 -48.00 10.92 -11.12
N ASP A 83 -48.70 9.82 -11.44
CA ASP A 83 -50.17 9.80 -11.56
C ASP A 83 -50.85 10.20 -10.25
N ARG A 84 -50.24 9.87 -9.09
CA ARG A 84 -50.73 10.29 -7.78
C ARG A 84 -50.65 11.80 -7.61
N LEU A 85 -49.55 12.42 -8.05
CA LEU A 85 -49.36 13.88 -7.99
C LEU A 85 -50.29 14.59 -8.97
N VAL A 86 -50.40 14.10 -10.21
CA VAL A 86 -51.27 14.67 -11.24
C VAL A 86 -52.72 14.65 -10.79
N LYS A 87 -53.23 13.51 -10.30
CA LYS A 87 -54.60 13.41 -9.77
C LYS A 87 -54.90 14.42 -8.65
N ALA A 88 -53.93 14.66 -7.75
CA ALA A 88 -54.09 15.61 -6.66
C ALA A 88 -54.14 17.06 -7.15
N GLU A 89 -53.35 17.41 -8.17
CA GLU A 89 -53.34 18.76 -8.77
C GLU A 89 -54.56 18.99 -9.68
N THR A 90 -55.01 17.98 -10.44
CA THR A 90 -56.23 18.07 -11.28
C THR A 90 -57.45 18.51 -10.47
N VAL A 91 -57.63 17.99 -9.25
CA VAL A 91 -58.73 18.40 -8.34
C VAL A 91 -58.63 19.89 -7.97
N GLN A 92 -57.41 20.43 -7.83
CA GLN A 92 -57.20 21.85 -7.56
C GLN A 92 -57.42 22.70 -8.79
N ILE A 93 -56.99 22.24 -9.96
CA ILE A 93 -57.18 22.93 -11.26
C ILE A 93 -58.66 23.04 -11.60
N ILE A 94 -59.43 21.94 -11.49
CA ILE A 94 -60.88 21.95 -11.71
C ILE A 94 -61.56 23.02 -10.84
N ARG A 95 -61.23 23.08 -9.53
CA ARG A 95 -61.77 24.11 -8.63
C ARG A 95 -61.37 25.54 -9.02
N ARG A 96 -60.13 25.75 -9.48
CA ARG A 96 -59.64 27.07 -9.93
C ARG A 96 -60.33 27.49 -11.23
N ASN A 97 -60.50 26.58 -12.17
CA ASN A 97 -61.11 26.82 -13.46
C ASN A 97 -62.62 27.00 -13.35
N GLU A 98 -63.32 26.21 -12.54
CA GLU A 98 -64.74 26.44 -12.22
C GLU A 98 -64.97 27.84 -11.61
N LYS A 99 -64.04 28.29 -10.74
CA LYS A 99 -64.07 29.65 -10.20
C LYS A 99 -63.82 30.71 -11.29
N LYS A 100 -62.95 30.46 -12.27
CA LYS A 100 -62.74 31.35 -13.42
C LYS A 100 -63.96 31.37 -14.37
N ARG A 101 -64.56 30.20 -14.66
CA ARG A 101 -65.82 30.06 -15.43
C ARG A 101 -66.97 30.81 -14.75
N SER A 102 -67.10 30.71 -13.43
CA SER A 102 -68.11 31.45 -12.65
C SER A 102 -67.93 32.99 -12.68
N ARG A 103 -66.74 33.47 -13.05
CA ARG A 103 -66.40 34.89 -13.20
C ARG A 103 -66.46 35.37 -14.66
N GLY A 104 -66.81 34.51 -15.61
CA GLY A 104 -66.93 34.85 -17.04
C GLY A 104 -65.59 35.04 -17.77
N VAL A 105 -64.48 34.55 -17.22
CA VAL A 105 -63.15 34.63 -17.85
C VAL A 105 -62.96 33.44 -18.79
N HIS A 106 -62.56 33.70 -20.04
CA HIS A 106 -62.21 32.66 -21.02
C HIS A 106 -61.01 31.84 -20.52
N ILE A 107 -61.08 30.52 -20.68
CA ILE A 107 -60.02 29.59 -20.25
C ILE A 107 -59.25 29.15 -21.49
N GLU A 108 -57.93 29.29 -21.47
CA GLU A 108 -57.04 28.84 -22.54
C GLU A 108 -57.01 27.30 -22.63
N HIS A 109 -56.69 26.77 -23.80
CA HIS A 109 -56.79 25.34 -24.12
C HIS A 109 -55.93 24.45 -23.21
N GLU A 110 -54.77 24.94 -22.76
CA GLU A 110 -53.84 24.25 -21.86
C GLU A 110 -54.43 24.05 -20.46
N PHE A 111 -55.24 25.00 -19.99
CA PHE A 111 -55.97 24.88 -18.73
C PHE A 111 -57.14 23.90 -18.84
N GLU A 112 -57.75 23.75 -20.02
CA GLU A 112 -58.80 22.75 -20.28
C GLU A 112 -58.23 21.34 -20.47
N ASP A 113 -57.04 21.21 -21.08
CA ASP A 113 -56.36 19.92 -21.22
C ASP A 113 -55.91 19.38 -19.87
N ALA A 114 -55.46 20.27 -18.97
CA ALA A 114 -55.13 19.92 -17.59
C ALA A 114 -56.33 19.44 -16.74
N GLU A 115 -57.58 19.69 -17.15
CA GLU A 115 -58.78 19.15 -16.49
C GLU A 115 -59.03 17.66 -16.82
N LYS A 116 -58.50 17.15 -17.94
CA LYS A 116 -58.85 15.83 -18.48
C LYS A 116 -58.26 14.64 -17.73
N ASN A 117 -57.58 14.85 -16.59
CA ASN A 117 -57.00 13.84 -15.70
C ASN A 117 -56.27 12.68 -16.43
N ARG A 118 -55.47 13.02 -17.45
CA ARG A 118 -54.72 12.02 -18.23
C ARG A 118 -53.42 11.64 -17.52
N SER A 119 -53.04 10.38 -17.63
CA SER A 119 -51.73 9.91 -17.16
C SER A 119 -50.67 10.38 -18.16
N TRP A 120 -49.75 11.25 -17.74
CA TRP A 120 -48.72 11.79 -18.65
C TRP A 120 -47.83 10.70 -19.25
N LEU A 121 -47.49 9.69 -18.45
CA LEU A 121 -46.69 8.54 -18.90
C LEU A 121 -47.55 7.48 -19.60
N GLY A 122 -48.86 7.42 -19.33
CA GLY A 122 -49.80 6.62 -20.11
C GLY A 122 -49.92 7.13 -21.55
N ASP A 123 -50.08 8.45 -21.72
CA ASP A 123 -50.15 9.08 -23.04
C ASP A 123 -48.85 8.90 -23.85
N MET A 124 -47.69 8.90 -23.18
CA MET A 124 -46.41 8.56 -23.82
C MET A 124 -46.40 7.11 -24.27
N CYS A 125 -46.80 6.19 -23.40
CA CYS A 125 -46.83 4.75 -23.62
C CYS A 125 -47.67 4.36 -24.85
N ASP A 126 -48.84 4.98 -25.02
CA ASP A 126 -49.75 4.73 -26.14
C ASP A 126 -49.11 5.11 -27.50
N ARG A 127 -48.27 6.14 -27.53
CA ARG A 127 -47.54 6.59 -28.74
C ARG A 127 -46.44 5.63 -29.19
N PHE A 128 -45.98 4.74 -28.31
CA PHE A 128 -44.99 3.70 -28.64
C PHE A 128 -45.65 2.34 -28.95
N GLY A 129 -46.97 2.32 -29.17
CA GLY A 129 -47.70 1.16 -29.67
C GLY A 129 -47.39 0.83 -31.14
N ASP A 130 -47.12 1.85 -31.95
CA ASP A 130 -46.58 1.72 -33.31
C ASP A 130 -45.16 2.30 -33.37
N ILE A 131 -44.27 1.65 -34.13
CA ILE A 131 -42.89 2.08 -34.31
C ILE A 131 -42.85 3.43 -35.04
N ALA A 132 -43.74 3.63 -36.03
CA ALA A 132 -43.80 4.88 -36.80
C ALA A 132 -44.21 6.08 -35.92
N ASP A 133 -45.23 5.89 -35.08
CA ASP A 133 -45.68 6.90 -34.12
C ASP A 133 -44.60 7.17 -33.06
N GLY A 134 -43.92 6.14 -32.58
CA GLY A 134 -42.80 6.27 -31.63
C GLY A 134 -41.60 7.04 -32.20
N CYS A 135 -41.25 6.81 -33.48
CA CYS A 135 -40.22 7.59 -34.16
C CYS A 135 -40.63 9.06 -34.31
N SER A 136 -41.88 9.32 -34.72
CA SER A 136 -42.41 10.69 -34.84
C SER A 136 -42.44 11.43 -33.50
N PHE A 137 -42.68 10.71 -32.39
CA PHE A 137 -42.64 11.26 -31.05
C PHE A 137 -41.20 11.63 -30.63
N ILE A 138 -40.21 10.78 -30.92
CA ILE A 138 -38.80 11.07 -30.60
C ILE A 138 -38.31 12.30 -31.39
N ASP A 139 -38.67 12.40 -32.67
CA ASP A 139 -38.32 13.54 -33.51
C ASP A 139 -39.02 14.84 -33.04
N GLY A 140 -40.29 14.73 -32.60
CA GLY A 140 -41.04 15.85 -32.02
C GLY A 140 -40.49 16.32 -30.67
N LEU A 141 -39.95 15.40 -29.86
CA LEU A 141 -39.42 15.68 -28.53
C LEU A 141 -38.21 16.64 -28.58
N ASP A 142 -37.34 16.51 -29.58
CA ASP A 142 -36.22 17.45 -29.80
C ASP A 142 -36.72 18.89 -29.98
N LYS A 143 -37.74 19.06 -30.83
CA LYS A 143 -38.33 20.36 -31.12
C LYS A 143 -38.97 20.97 -29.88
N GLU A 144 -39.79 20.20 -29.15
CA GLU A 144 -40.48 20.66 -27.95
C GLU A 144 -39.52 21.03 -26.80
N LEU A 145 -38.40 20.32 -26.64
CA LEU A 145 -37.37 20.65 -25.64
C LEU A 145 -36.61 21.94 -26.01
N ARG A 146 -36.35 22.19 -27.30
CA ARG A 146 -35.67 23.41 -27.76
C ARG A 146 -36.49 24.67 -27.51
N GLU A 147 -37.79 24.59 -27.75
CA GLU A 147 -38.73 25.68 -27.50
C GLU A 147 -38.72 26.07 -26.01
N ARG A 148 -38.52 25.10 -25.09
CA ARG A 148 -38.40 25.33 -23.64
C ARG A 148 -37.03 25.86 -23.18
N LEU A 149 -35.96 25.51 -23.90
CA LEU A 149 -34.62 26.05 -23.69
C LEU A 149 -34.37 27.38 -24.45
N ASN A 150 -35.39 27.82 -25.20
CA ASN A 150 -35.44 29.04 -25.99
C ASN A 150 -34.26 29.14 -26.97
N TYR A 151 -34.12 28.16 -27.87
CA TYR A 151 -33.22 28.21 -29.03
C TYR A 151 -33.82 29.12 -30.13
N GLY A 152 -33.95 30.42 -29.88
CA GLY A 152 -34.02 31.38 -30.98
C GLY A 152 -32.65 31.41 -31.68
N ASP A 153 -32.63 31.48 -33.01
CA ASP A 153 -31.39 31.47 -33.81
C ASP A 153 -30.56 32.75 -33.70
N ASP A 154 -30.92 33.72 -32.85
CA ASP A 154 -30.15 34.95 -32.64
C ASP A 154 -30.09 35.36 -31.16
N ASP A 155 -28.91 35.84 -30.74
CA ASP A 155 -28.58 36.41 -29.43
C ASP A 155 -29.31 37.75 -29.15
N GLU A 156 -30.62 37.83 -29.39
CA GLU A 156 -31.42 38.98 -28.96
C GLU A 156 -31.98 38.77 -27.54
N PRO A 157 -31.76 39.72 -26.60
CA PRO A 157 -32.24 39.61 -25.24
C PRO A 157 -33.76 39.79 -25.20
N ILE A 158 -34.48 38.70 -24.98
CA ILE A 158 -35.94 38.73 -24.79
C ILE A 158 -36.27 39.26 -23.38
N GLU A 159 -37.33 40.06 -23.28
CA GLU A 159 -37.78 40.78 -22.08
C GLU A 159 -38.17 39.89 -20.87
N MET A 160 -38.25 38.56 -21.03
CA MET A 160 -38.65 37.65 -19.95
C MET A 160 -37.74 36.41 -19.84
N PRO A 161 -37.45 35.93 -18.61
CA PRO A 161 -36.53 34.82 -18.39
C PRO A 161 -37.08 33.50 -18.93
N PRO A 162 -36.24 32.64 -19.54
CA PRO A 162 -36.66 31.34 -20.04
C PRO A 162 -37.17 30.43 -18.90
N PRO A 163 -38.10 29.50 -19.17
CA PRO A 163 -38.66 28.61 -18.15
C PRO A 163 -37.62 27.65 -17.56
N ILE A 164 -36.55 27.33 -18.31
CA ILE A 164 -35.42 26.51 -17.84
C ILE A 164 -34.11 27.24 -18.17
N GLU A 165 -33.29 27.46 -17.15
CA GLU A 165 -31.96 28.05 -17.32
C GLU A 165 -31.01 27.06 -18.00
N ARG A 166 -30.30 27.52 -19.05
CA ARG A 166 -29.40 26.70 -19.88
C ARG A 166 -28.24 26.08 -19.10
N HIS A 167 -27.77 26.75 -18.03
CA HIS A 167 -26.65 26.30 -17.19
C HIS A 167 -27.10 25.47 -15.98
N SER A 168 -28.40 25.38 -15.71
CA SER A 168 -28.92 24.53 -14.65
C SER A 168 -28.66 23.05 -14.98
N PRO A 169 -28.61 22.15 -13.97
CA PRO A 169 -28.48 20.71 -14.22
C PRO A 169 -29.56 20.16 -15.18
N LEU A 170 -30.79 20.69 -15.10
CA LEU A 170 -31.90 20.39 -16.02
C LEU A 170 -31.61 20.89 -17.44
N GLY A 171 -31.05 22.10 -17.58
CA GLY A 171 -30.65 22.66 -18.87
C GLY A 171 -29.52 21.88 -19.54
N ILE A 172 -28.51 21.47 -18.76
CA ILE A 172 -27.40 20.62 -19.24
C ILE A 172 -27.93 19.24 -19.66
N PHE A 173 -28.82 18.64 -18.87
CA PHE A 173 -29.48 17.38 -19.20
C PHE A 173 -30.25 17.45 -20.52
N CYS A 174 -31.18 18.42 -20.66
CA CYS A 174 -31.97 18.58 -21.88
C CYS A 174 -31.07 18.86 -23.10
N ARG A 175 -30.00 19.65 -22.95
CA ARG A 175 -29.03 19.91 -24.02
C ARG A 175 -28.24 18.67 -24.44
N ASN A 176 -27.82 17.85 -23.49
CA ASN A 176 -27.14 16.59 -23.78
C ASN A 176 -28.08 15.62 -24.50
N LEU A 177 -29.34 15.52 -24.05
CA LEU A 177 -30.35 14.68 -24.68
C LEU A 177 -30.66 15.14 -26.11
N ILE A 178 -30.90 16.44 -26.34
CA ILE A 178 -31.05 17.05 -27.68
C ILE A 178 -29.87 16.67 -28.59
N ASN A 179 -28.64 16.80 -28.09
CA ASN A 179 -27.44 16.47 -28.86
C ASN A 179 -27.30 14.97 -29.18
N ILE A 180 -27.91 14.10 -28.38
CA ILE A 180 -27.97 12.66 -28.64
C ILE A 180 -29.05 12.40 -29.70
N LEU A 181 -30.28 12.89 -29.49
CA LEU A 181 -31.41 12.67 -30.41
C LEU A 181 -31.12 13.14 -31.84
N ARG A 182 -30.45 14.28 -32.01
CA ARG A 182 -30.04 14.78 -33.34
C ARG A 182 -29.05 13.89 -34.09
N LYS A 183 -28.27 13.08 -33.36
CA LYS A 183 -27.23 12.24 -33.94
C LYS A 183 -27.72 10.84 -34.25
N LEU A 184 -28.92 10.48 -33.79
CA LEU A 184 -29.51 9.20 -34.09
C LEU A 184 -29.85 9.14 -35.58
N SER A 185 -29.35 8.10 -36.24
CA SER A 185 -29.79 7.69 -37.56
C SER A 185 -31.21 7.10 -37.50
N PHE A 186 -31.87 7.00 -38.64
CA PHE A 186 -33.22 6.43 -38.73
C PHE A 186 -33.32 5.02 -38.13
N ASP A 187 -32.29 4.19 -38.34
CA ASP A 187 -32.23 2.82 -37.81
C ASP A 187 -32.06 2.81 -36.28
N GLU A 188 -31.28 3.74 -35.73
CA GLU A 188 -31.09 3.92 -34.29
C GLU A 188 -32.35 4.48 -33.60
N THR A 189 -33.05 5.44 -34.22
CA THR A 189 -34.33 5.95 -33.72
C THR A 189 -35.41 4.85 -33.72
N ALA A 190 -35.44 4.00 -34.75
CA ALA A 190 -36.33 2.84 -34.79
C ALA A 190 -35.98 1.78 -33.74
N HIS A 191 -34.69 1.59 -33.43
CA HIS A 191 -34.26 0.72 -32.33
C HIS A 191 -34.69 1.29 -30.97
N LEU A 192 -34.43 2.58 -30.73
CA LEU A 192 -34.81 3.27 -29.50
C LEU A 192 -36.33 3.22 -29.27
N SER A 193 -37.13 3.42 -30.32
CA SER A 193 -38.59 3.26 -30.27
C SER A 193 -39.02 1.87 -29.78
N ARG A 194 -38.35 0.79 -30.24
CA ARG A 194 -38.61 -0.58 -29.76
C ARG A 194 -38.15 -0.79 -28.31
N GLU A 195 -37.02 -0.23 -27.91
CA GLU A 195 -36.56 -0.31 -26.52
C GLU A 195 -37.48 0.42 -25.55
N VAL A 196 -37.98 1.59 -25.92
CA VAL A 196 -38.99 2.33 -25.15
C VAL A 196 -40.29 1.54 -25.08
N SER A 197 -40.74 0.96 -26.20
CA SER A 197 -41.94 0.11 -26.23
C SER A 197 -41.80 -1.12 -25.30
N LYS A 198 -40.60 -1.71 -25.22
CA LYS A 198 -40.25 -2.79 -24.29
C LYS A 198 -40.22 -2.32 -22.83
N TRP A 199 -39.66 -1.14 -22.56
CA TRP A 199 -39.61 -0.54 -21.22
C TRP A 199 -41.01 -0.17 -20.70
N CYS A 200 -41.88 0.30 -21.60
CA CYS A 200 -43.29 0.62 -21.35
C CYS A 200 -44.20 -0.62 -21.21
N GLY A 201 -43.76 -1.79 -21.69
CA GLY A 201 -44.51 -3.04 -21.64
C GLY A 201 -45.61 -3.19 -22.70
N VAL A 202 -45.52 -2.44 -23.81
CA VAL A 202 -46.56 -2.38 -24.88
C VAL A 202 -46.18 -3.19 -26.14
N GLY A 203 -44.89 -3.45 -26.36
CA GLY A 203 -44.40 -4.06 -27.60
C GLY A 203 -44.34 -5.60 -27.63
N THR A 204 -44.84 -6.20 -28.73
CA THR A 204 -44.73 -7.61 -29.11
C THR A 204 -43.28 -8.03 -29.36
N SER A 205 -42.89 -9.18 -28.81
CA SER A 205 -41.54 -9.77 -28.84
C SER A 205 -41.00 -10.06 -30.26
N GLY A 206 -40.36 -9.07 -30.89
CA GLY A 206 -39.41 -9.30 -31.99
C GLY A 206 -37.99 -9.32 -31.40
N SER A 207 -37.20 -10.37 -31.64
CA SER A 207 -35.83 -10.44 -31.11
C SER A 207 -34.98 -9.31 -31.69
N SER A 208 -34.55 -8.35 -30.86
CA SER A 208 -33.41 -7.52 -31.23
C SER A 208 -32.18 -8.42 -31.23
N LYS A 209 -31.49 -8.51 -32.36
CA LYS A 209 -30.08 -8.88 -32.31
C LYS A 209 -29.39 -7.71 -31.61
N PRO A 210 -28.59 -7.92 -30.55
CA PRO A 210 -27.78 -6.85 -29.99
C PRO A 210 -26.87 -6.36 -31.11
N VAL A 211 -27.08 -5.13 -31.58
CA VAL A 211 -26.30 -4.53 -32.66
C VAL A 211 -24.97 -4.04 -32.06
N THR A 212 -24.07 -4.96 -31.74
CA THR A 212 -22.73 -4.61 -31.26
C THR A 212 -21.75 -4.31 -32.40
N ALA A 213 -22.21 -3.81 -33.56
CA ALA A 213 -21.33 -3.82 -34.74
C ALA A 213 -21.48 -2.71 -35.79
N TRP A 214 -22.41 -1.76 -35.67
CA TRP A 214 -22.60 -0.76 -36.73
C TRP A 214 -22.85 0.63 -36.14
N SER A 215 -21.80 1.26 -35.61
CA SER A 215 -21.77 2.71 -35.46
C SER A 215 -20.61 3.27 -36.29
N LEU A 216 -20.95 3.87 -37.42
CA LEU A 216 -20.04 4.64 -38.26
C LEU A 216 -19.87 6.07 -37.72
N ASP A 217 -20.03 6.31 -36.41
CA ASP A 217 -19.65 7.57 -35.80
C ASP A 217 -18.22 7.48 -35.26
N ARG A 218 -17.37 8.45 -35.64
CA ARG A 218 -16.00 8.58 -35.12
C ARG A 218 -15.96 8.67 -33.59
N LYS A 219 -17.08 9.04 -32.95
CA LYS A 219 -17.23 9.07 -31.49
C LYS A 219 -17.42 7.69 -30.87
N SER A 220 -18.24 6.81 -31.46
CA SER A 220 -18.43 5.44 -30.97
C SER A 220 -17.14 4.62 -31.07
N GLY A 221 -16.40 4.72 -32.18
CA GLY A 221 -15.07 4.08 -32.27
C GLY A 221 -14.04 4.63 -31.28
N MET A 222 -14.24 5.86 -30.78
CA MET A 222 -13.37 6.47 -29.76
C MET A 222 -13.77 6.05 -28.34
N GLU A 223 -15.06 5.81 -28.10
CA GLU A 223 -15.59 5.24 -26.86
C GLU A 223 -15.20 3.75 -26.72
N ASP A 224 -15.26 2.97 -27.80
CA ASP A 224 -14.76 1.59 -27.86
C ASP A 224 -13.26 1.49 -27.52
N ASN A 225 -12.45 2.44 -27.99
CA ASN A 225 -11.02 2.49 -27.68
C ASN A 225 -10.77 2.87 -26.21
N LEU A 226 -11.60 3.74 -25.63
CA LEU A 226 -11.51 4.10 -24.21
C LEU A 226 -11.85 2.91 -23.33
N ASP A 227 -12.92 2.18 -23.64
CA ASP A 227 -13.37 1.05 -22.85
C ASP A 227 -12.40 -0.14 -22.95
N LYS A 228 -11.86 -0.41 -24.15
CA LYS A 228 -10.76 -1.37 -24.33
C LYS A 228 -9.49 -0.97 -23.58
N ARG A 229 -9.17 0.32 -23.54
CA ARG A 229 -8.02 0.84 -22.78
C ARG A 229 -8.23 0.69 -21.27
N ILE A 230 -9.43 0.98 -20.76
CA ILE A 230 -9.78 0.75 -19.36
C ILE A 230 -9.67 -0.73 -19.03
N GLN A 231 -10.19 -1.61 -19.90
CA GLN A 231 -10.09 -3.05 -19.75
C GLN A 231 -8.63 -3.52 -19.73
N ALA A 232 -7.79 -3.08 -20.68
CA ALA A 232 -6.38 -3.43 -20.72
C ALA A 232 -5.62 -2.99 -19.44
N MET A 233 -5.98 -1.83 -18.86
CA MET A 233 -5.41 -1.39 -17.58
C MET A 233 -5.89 -2.26 -16.40
N GLN A 234 -7.16 -2.66 -16.39
CA GLN A 234 -7.70 -3.58 -15.37
C GLN A 234 -7.06 -4.96 -15.47
N ASP A 235 -6.88 -5.47 -16.69
CA ASP A 235 -6.21 -6.74 -16.97
C ASP A 235 -4.74 -6.68 -16.56
N TYR A 236 -4.06 -5.56 -16.82
CA TYR A 236 -2.70 -5.32 -16.31
C TYR A 236 -2.63 -5.35 -14.79
N GLN A 237 -3.56 -4.67 -14.09
CA GLN A 237 -3.59 -4.66 -12.62
C GLN A 237 -3.87 -6.06 -12.06
N ALA A 238 -4.81 -6.80 -12.67
CA ALA A 238 -5.11 -8.18 -12.30
C ALA A 238 -3.90 -9.10 -12.52
N ALA A 239 -3.29 -9.06 -13.70
CA ALA A 239 -2.10 -9.86 -14.04
C ALA A 239 -0.89 -9.49 -13.18
N LYS A 240 -0.71 -8.21 -12.83
CA LYS A 240 0.31 -7.75 -11.89
C LYS A 240 0.08 -8.30 -10.49
N SER A 241 -1.17 -8.35 -10.02
CA SER A 241 -1.51 -8.92 -8.71
C SER A 241 -1.27 -10.43 -8.65
N SER A 242 -1.58 -11.16 -9.73
CA SER A 242 -1.40 -12.62 -9.82
C SER A 242 0.00 -13.06 -10.25
N ALA A 243 0.95 -12.12 -10.40
CA ALA A 243 2.32 -12.36 -10.87
C ALA A 243 2.44 -12.97 -12.29
N ASP A 244 1.42 -12.84 -13.14
CA ASP A 244 1.53 -13.21 -14.56
C ASP A 244 2.27 -12.11 -15.32
N TYR A 245 3.59 -12.20 -15.32
CA TYR A 245 4.45 -11.22 -15.98
C TYR A 245 4.22 -11.16 -17.50
N SER A 246 3.79 -12.26 -18.12
CA SER A 246 3.57 -12.33 -19.56
C SER A 246 2.27 -11.63 -19.96
N GLY A 247 1.18 -11.93 -19.25
CA GLY A 247 -0.11 -11.26 -19.39
C GLY A 247 -0.01 -9.77 -19.06
N ALA A 248 0.65 -9.42 -17.95
CA ALA A 248 0.82 -8.03 -17.53
C ALA A 248 1.57 -7.20 -18.60
N LEU A 249 2.67 -7.72 -19.16
CA LEU A 249 3.41 -7.01 -20.20
C LEU A 249 2.59 -6.86 -21.50
N ALA A 250 1.81 -7.87 -21.87
CA ALA A 250 0.94 -7.84 -23.04
C ALA A 250 -0.17 -6.79 -22.86
N SER A 251 -0.91 -6.82 -21.74
CA SER A 251 -1.96 -5.86 -21.42
C SER A 251 -1.44 -4.43 -21.28
N LEU A 252 -0.22 -4.25 -20.75
CA LEU A 252 0.43 -2.94 -20.68
C LEU A 252 0.73 -2.38 -22.07
N ARG A 253 1.23 -3.21 -23.00
CA ARG A 253 1.44 -2.80 -24.40
C ARG A 253 0.13 -2.46 -25.08
N GLU A 254 -0.87 -3.31 -24.91
CA GLU A 254 -2.21 -3.12 -25.46
C GLU A 254 -2.83 -1.79 -25.00
N PHE A 255 -2.67 -1.42 -23.72
CA PHE A 255 -3.10 -0.13 -23.20
C PHE A 255 -2.48 1.08 -23.95
N TYR A 256 -1.21 0.97 -24.35
CA TYR A 256 -0.50 2.03 -25.08
C TYR A 256 -0.70 1.99 -26.59
N ASP A 257 -1.17 0.86 -27.13
CA ASP A 257 -1.55 0.71 -28.53
C ASP A 257 -2.91 1.38 -28.80
N TYR A 258 -3.85 1.33 -27.85
CA TYR A 258 -5.13 2.06 -27.90
C TYR A 258 -4.95 3.58 -27.66
N GLN A 259 -4.43 4.30 -28.65
CA GLN A 259 -4.20 5.76 -28.59
C GLN A 259 -5.40 6.58 -29.09
N PHE A 260 -5.64 7.75 -28.47
CA PHE A 260 -6.62 8.72 -28.95
C PHE A 260 -6.04 9.57 -30.09
N PRO A 261 -6.70 9.65 -31.27
CA PRO A 261 -6.21 10.45 -32.39
C PRO A 261 -6.14 11.97 -32.13
N SER A 262 -6.77 12.48 -31.06
CA SER A 262 -6.89 13.92 -30.81
C SER A 262 -5.74 14.53 -30.01
N VAL A 263 -4.87 13.72 -29.39
CA VAL A 263 -3.69 14.21 -28.66
C VAL A 263 -2.46 13.95 -29.53
N ASN A 264 -2.08 14.95 -30.33
CA ASN A 264 -0.94 14.94 -31.28
C ASN A 264 0.46 14.78 -30.63
N LYS A 265 0.61 14.01 -29.56
CA LYS A 265 1.91 13.62 -28.98
C LYS A 265 1.82 12.15 -28.61
N GLY A 266 2.41 11.30 -29.43
CA GLY A 266 2.42 9.87 -29.18
C GLY A 266 2.96 9.59 -27.78
N GLN A 267 2.21 8.86 -26.95
CA GLN A 267 2.57 8.54 -25.57
C GLN A 267 3.68 7.48 -25.49
N HIS A 268 4.48 7.33 -26.55
CA HIS A 268 5.53 6.31 -26.68
C HIS A 268 6.59 6.46 -25.59
N GLN A 269 6.93 7.69 -25.19
CA GLN A 269 7.86 7.92 -24.08
C GLN A 269 7.31 7.36 -22.75
N HIS A 270 6.02 7.52 -22.48
CA HIS A 270 5.38 6.99 -21.28
C HIS A 270 5.22 5.46 -21.34
N ALA A 271 4.96 4.92 -22.53
CA ALA A 271 4.92 3.47 -22.76
C ALA A 271 6.28 2.83 -22.43
N LEU A 272 7.36 3.38 -22.98
CA LEU A 272 8.72 2.90 -22.73
C LEU A 272 9.14 3.06 -21.27
N LEU A 273 8.80 4.19 -20.64
CA LEU A 273 9.05 4.40 -19.21
C LEU A 273 8.33 3.36 -18.36
N ASN A 274 7.04 3.09 -18.62
CA ASN A 274 6.28 2.12 -17.82
C ASN A 274 6.68 0.67 -18.08
N ILE A 275 7.12 0.33 -19.31
CA ILE A 275 7.77 -0.96 -19.60
C ILE A 275 9.10 -1.09 -18.83
N ALA A 276 9.87 -0.01 -18.73
CA ALA A 276 11.09 -0.01 -17.93
C ALA A 276 10.81 -0.18 -16.44
N VAL A 277 9.81 0.52 -15.90
CA VAL A 277 9.36 0.37 -14.50
C VAL A 277 8.91 -1.06 -14.25
N PHE A 278 8.16 -1.66 -15.19
CA PHE A 278 7.77 -3.06 -15.13
C PHE A 278 9.00 -3.97 -15.03
N HIS A 279 9.93 -3.90 -15.99
CA HIS A 279 11.15 -4.70 -15.96
C HIS A 279 12.01 -4.46 -14.71
N TYR A 280 12.05 -3.23 -14.20
CA TYR A 280 12.74 -2.91 -12.95
C TYR A 280 12.07 -3.60 -11.77
N SER A 281 10.74 -3.56 -11.66
CA SER A 281 9.99 -4.21 -10.58
C SER A 281 10.07 -5.74 -10.63
N THR A 282 10.13 -6.35 -11.82
CA THR A 282 10.18 -7.81 -11.99
C THR A 282 11.60 -8.39 -11.90
N GLY A 283 12.64 -7.58 -11.70
CA GLY A 283 14.02 -8.07 -11.59
C GLY A 283 14.87 -8.02 -12.88
N GLY A 284 14.28 -7.66 -14.02
CA GLY A 284 14.97 -7.58 -15.33
C GLY A 284 15.81 -6.32 -15.52
N LEU A 285 16.91 -6.19 -14.78
CA LEU A 285 17.76 -4.99 -14.76
C LEU A 285 18.30 -4.58 -16.14
N GLU A 286 18.76 -5.53 -16.95
CA GLU A 286 19.31 -5.24 -18.28
C GLU A 286 18.23 -4.76 -19.26
N SER A 287 17.07 -5.42 -19.24
CA SER A 287 15.90 -5.01 -20.03
C SER A 287 15.38 -3.64 -19.60
N ALA A 288 15.38 -3.35 -18.30
CA ALA A 288 15.02 -2.04 -17.77
C ALA A 288 16.00 -0.95 -18.24
N ARG A 289 17.31 -1.20 -18.16
CA ARG A 289 18.35 -0.26 -18.62
C ARG A 289 18.21 0.06 -20.11
N SER A 290 18.00 -0.96 -20.95
CA SER A 290 17.80 -0.79 -22.38
C SER A 290 16.54 0.04 -22.68
N ALA A 291 15.42 -0.28 -22.03
CA ALA A 291 14.16 0.43 -22.20
C ALA A 291 14.23 1.91 -21.74
N ILE A 292 14.96 2.21 -20.66
CA ILE A 292 15.15 3.58 -20.15
C ILE A 292 16.01 4.42 -21.08
N ASN A 293 17.09 3.86 -21.60
CA ASN A 293 17.94 4.59 -22.56
C ASN A 293 17.15 5.02 -23.79
N GLU A 294 16.26 4.14 -24.28
CA GLU A 294 15.35 4.46 -25.37
C GLU A 294 14.27 5.47 -24.94
N ALA A 295 13.68 5.32 -23.75
CA ALA A 295 12.72 6.28 -23.20
C ALA A 295 13.31 7.69 -23.07
N ILE A 296 14.55 7.83 -22.60
CA ILE A 296 15.27 9.11 -22.52
C ILE A 296 15.45 9.72 -23.91
N ARG A 297 15.82 8.90 -24.91
CA ARG A 297 15.99 9.35 -26.29
C ARG A 297 14.68 9.90 -26.85
N VAL A 298 13.58 9.18 -26.68
CA VAL A 298 12.25 9.57 -27.16
C VAL A 298 11.68 10.77 -26.37
N ALA A 299 11.88 10.83 -25.06
CA ALA A 299 11.45 11.97 -24.24
C ALA A 299 12.18 13.26 -24.63
N ARG A 300 13.49 13.19 -24.95
CA ARG A 300 14.27 14.33 -25.46
C ARG A 300 13.79 14.81 -26.82
N THR A 301 13.46 13.91 -27.74
CA THR A 301 12.93 14.30 -29.07
C THR A 301 11.52 14.86 -28.98
N ALA A 302 10.70 14.36 -28.05
CA ALA A 302 9.35 14.86 -27.79
C ALA A 302 9.31 16.17 -26.98
N GLY A 303 10.42 16.55 -26.34
CA GLY A 303 10.52 17.73 -25.46
C GLY A 303 9.75 17.59 -24.15
N ASP A 304 9.50 16.36 -23.70
CA ASP A 304 8.74 16.04 -22.49
C ASP A 304 9.66 16.06 -21.25
N LYS A 305 9.66 17.18 -20.53
CA LYS A 305 10.52 17.38 -19.36
C LYS A 305 10.11 16.50 -18.17
N ALA A 306 8.82 16.28 -17.97
CA ALA A 306 8.31 15.48 -16.85
C ALA A 306 8.67 14.00 -17.04
N CYS A 307 8.41 13.44 -18.22
CA CYS A 307 8.83 12.07 -18.53
C CYS A 307 10.36 11.90 -18.43
N LEU A 308 11.12 12.91 -18.86
CA LEU A 308 12.58 12.89 -18.76
C LEU A 308 13.06 12.85 -17.30
N GLN A 309 12.45 13.62 -16.40
CA GLN A 309 12.78 13.59 -14.97
C GLN A 309 12.58 12.19 -14.37
N HIS A 310 11.46 11.52 -14.68
CA HIS A 310 11.22 10.15 -14.23
C HIS A 310 12.20 9.13 -14.83
N CYS A 311 12.53 9.27 -16.12
CA CYS A 311 13.53 8.42 -16.75
C CYS A 311 14.91 8.61 -16.09
N THR A 312 15.30 9.85 -15.75
CA THR A 312 16.56 10.12 -15.07
C THR A 312 16.58 9.58 -13.65
N SER A 313 15.48 9.70 -12.90
CA SER A 313 15.30 9.12 -11.57
C SER A 313 15.49 7.60 -11.60
N LEU A 314 14.76 6.89 -12.47
CA LEU A 314 14.86 5.44 -12.59
C LEU A 314 16.25 4.99 -13.07
N SER A 315 16.87 5.75 -13.99
CA SER A 315 18.24 5.50 -14.44
C SER A 315 19.24 5.61 -13.29
N GLN A 316 19.11 6.63 -12.43
CA GLN A 316 19.98 6.81 -11.27
C GLN A 316 19.83 5.66 -10.27
N ARG A 317 18.58 5.22 -9.98
CA ARG A 317 18.32 4.05 -9.13
C ARG A 317 18.97 2.78 -9.69
N LEU A 318 18.87 2.57 -11.01
CA LEU A 318 19.53 1.44 -11.67
C LEU A 318 21.06 1.53 -11.64
N GLU A 319 21.64 2.70 -11.87
CA GLU A 319 23.10 2.86 -11.86
C GLU A 319 23.68 2.66 -10.47
N THR A 320 23.01 3.17 -9.45
CA THR A 320 23.43 3.01 -8.05
C THR A 320 23.30 1.57 -7.57
N GLU A 321 22.22 0.85 -7.90
CA GLU A 321 22.09 -0.57 -7.58
C GLU A 321 23.15 -1.46 -8.24
N VAL A 322 23.63 -1.07 -9.42
CA VAL A 322 24.51 -1.90 -10.25
C VAL A 322 25.98 -1.58 -10.03
N ASN A 323 26.31 -0.29 -9.87
CA ASN A 323 27.69 0.19 -9.86
C ASN A 323 28.17 0.64 -8.48
N SER A 324 27.28 1.03 -7.55
CA SER A 324 27.70 1.61 -6.29
C SER A 324 28.06 0.54 -5.26
N LEU A 325 29.31 0.55 -4.81
CA LEU A 325 29.83 -0.27 -3.72
C LEU A 325 30.00 0.58 -2.46
N ALA A 326 29.65 0.03 -1.30
CA ALA A 326 29.93 0.70 -0.02
C ALA A 326 31.45 0.75 0.25
N PHE A 327 32.15 -0.36 -0.05
CA PHE A 327 33.61 -0.46 0.05
C PHE A 327 34.15 -1.57 -0.85
N THR A 328 35.46 -1.53 -1.13
CA THR A 328 36.18 -2.64 -1.76
C THR A 328 36.78 -3.55 -0.69
N ALA A 329 36.86 -4.86 -0.94
CA ALA A 329 37.34 -5.85 0.04
C ALA A 329 38.78 -5.59 0.56
N THR A 330 39.55 -4.76 -0.14
CA THR A 330 40.93 -4.39 0.22
C THR A 330 41.04 -3.06 0.97
N GLU A 331 39.97 -2.29 1.10
CA GLU A 331 39.98 -0.95 1.70
C GLU A 331 39.66 -1.00 3.20
N THR A 332 40.41 -0.23 4.00
CA THR A 332 40.08 -0.01 5.41
C THR A 332 38.86 0.89 5.53
N LEU A 333 37.79 0.41 6.15
CA LEU A 333 36.54 1.14 6.34
C LEU A 333 36.77 2.40 7.17
N LYS A 334 36.58 3.57 6.57
CA LYS A 334 36.58 4.87 7.26
C LYS A 334 35.22 5.53 7.05
N ILE A 335 34.48 5.71 8.14
CA ILE A 335 33.18 6.37 8.10
C ILE A 335 33.39 7.88 8.24
N HIS A 336 32.86 8.62 7.28
CA HIS A 336 32.88 10.08 7.32
C HIS A 336 31.61 10.59 8.01
N GLN A 337 31.76 11.50 8.96
CA GLN A 337 30.65 12.21 9.63
C GLN A 337 30.07 13.34 8.76
N THR A 338 30.05 13.13 7.45
CA THR A 338 29.57 14.07 6.43
C THR A 338 28.65 13.34 5.47
N PRO A 339 27.68 14.01 4.84
CA PRO A 339 26.81 13.38 3.85
C PRO A 339 27.65 12.78 2.72
N ILE A 340 27.14 11.68 2.13
CA ILE A 340 27.79 11.04 1.00
C ILE A 340 27.89 12.03 -0.17
N PRO A 341 29.05 12.13 -0.84
CA PRO A 341 29.24 13.05 -1.95
C PRO A 341 28.32 12.72 -3.13
N SER A 342 27.92 13.75 -3.87
CA SER A 342 27.05 13.62 -5.05
C SER A 342 27.63 12.76 -6.18
N SER A 343 28.93 12.45 -6.14
CA SER A 343 29.59 11.50 -7.04
C SER A 343 29.22 10.04 -6.79
N ARG A 344 28.86 9.68 -5.55
CA ARG A 344 28.45 8.31 -5.16
C ARG A 344 26.93 8.17 -5.09
N LEU A 345 26.24 9.22 -4.67
CA LEU A 345 24.79 9.27 -4.60
C LEU A 345 24.31 10.59 -5.22
N PRO A 346 23.80 10.58 -6.46
CA PRO A 346 23.38 11.79 -7.16
C PRO A 346 22.30 12.58 -6.40
N ASP A 347 22.32 13.90 -6.53
CA ASP A 347 21.24 14.75 -6.03
C ASP A 347 19.96 14.47 -6.83
N VAL A 348 18.85 14.22 -6.13
CA VAL A 348 17.64 13.72 -6.78
C VAL A 348 16.58 14.79 -7.01
N SER A 349 15.69 14.59 -7.99
CA SER A 349 14.70 15.59 -8.37
C SER A 349 13.35 15.44 -7.69
N THR A 350 12.98 14.24 -7.23
CA THR A 350 11.63 13.98 -6.69
C THR A 350 11.65 13.74 -5.17
N PRO A 351 10.55 14.05 -4.44
CA PRO A 351 10.45 13.79 -3.01
C PRO A 351 10.62 12.30 -2.66
N MET A 352 9.97 11.42 -3.43
CA MET A 352 10.04 9.97 -3.23
C MET A 352 11.43 9.39 -3.50
N ASP A 353 12.19 9.99 -4.42
CA ASP A 353 13.58 9.60 -4.61
C ASP A 353 14.50 9.99 -3.45
N GLU A 354 14.26 11.13 -2.79
CA GLU A 354 15.00 11.49 -1.58
C GLU A 354 14.74 10.48 -0.46
N LEU A 355 13.50 10.02 -0.31
CA LEU A 355 13.16 8.94 0.61
C LEU A 355 13.86 7.63 0.24
N TRP A 356 13.85 7.23 -1.04
CA TRP A 356 14.57 6.05 -1.51
C TRP A 356 16.08 6.16 -1.21
N ALA A 357 16.66 7.34 -1.41
CA ALA A 357 18.06 7.63 -1.18
C ALA A 357 18.49 7.48 0.28
N VAL A 358 17.56 7.56 1.26
CA VAL A 358 17.86 7.31 2.68
C VAL A 358 18.43 5.91 2.88
N LYS A 359 17.75 4.88 2.36
CA LYS A 359 18.19 3.49 2.51
C LYS A 359 19.53 3.26 1.79
N THR A 360 19.66 3.79 0.58
CA THR A 360 20.90 3.75 -0.20
C THR A 360 22.06 4.41 0.53
N ALA A 361 21.83 5.56 1.16
CA ALA A 361 22.84 6.29 1.91
C ALA A 361 23.31 5.50 3.14
N LEU A 362 22.37 4.90 3.90
CA LEU A 362 22.69 4.05 5.04
C LEU A 362 23.50 2.81 4.62
N ASP A 363 23.13 2.17 3.51
CA ASP A 363 23.83 1.00 2.97
C ASP A 363 25.28 1.32 2.57
N LEU A 364 25.50 2.52 2.03
CA LEU A 364 26.81 3.08 1.66
C LEU A 364 27.61 3.59 2.86
N GLY A 365 27.02 3.64 4.06
CA GLY A 365 27.69 4.01 5.30
C GLY A 365 27.52 5.46 5.75
N GLU A 366 26.47 6.15 5.31
CA GLU A 366 26.08 7.43 5.91
C GLU A 366 25.59 7.20 7.35
N PRO A 367 26.12 7.92 8.36
CA PRO A 367 25.62 7.82 9.73
C PRO A 367 24.14 8.16 9.84
N VAL A 368 23.43 7.45 10.73
CA VAL A 368 21.97 7.54 10.88
C VAL A 368 21.49 8.96 11.17
N HIS A 369 22.19 9.69 12.03
CA HIS A 369 21.84 11.08 12.37
C HIS A 369 21.99 12.06 11.20
N ILE A 370 22.82 11.74 10.20
CA ILE A 370 22.97 12.55 8.97
C ILE A 370 21.84 12.22 8.00
N ALA A 371 21.44 10.95 7.92
CA ALA A 371 20.36 10.50 7.05
C ALA A 371 19.01 11.20 7.33
N PHE A 372 18.76 11.69 8.56
CA PHE A 372 17.59 12.53 8.88
C PHE A 372 17.49 13.78 8.01
N ARG A 373 18.61 14.35 7.56
CA ARG A 373 18.60 15.52 6.67
C ARG A 373 17.90 15.22 5.35
N ARG A 374 18.01 14.00 4.84
CA ARG A 374 17.37 13.56 3.59
C ARG A 374 15.86 13.42 3.73
N ILE A 375 15.39 12.94 4.89
CA ILE A 375 13.95 12.90 5.21
C ILE A 375 13.34 14.30 5.24
N HIS A 376 14.02 15.26 5.86
CA HIS A 376 13.58 16.65 5.87
C HIS A 376 13.71 17.30 4.49
N ALA A 377 14.72 16.92 3.69
CA ALA A 377 14.85 17.38 2.31
C ALA A 377 13.72 16.86 1.41
N ALA A 378 13.26 15.61 1.61
CA ALA A 378 12.11 15.05 0.90
C ALA A 378 10.85 15.90 1.14
N LEU A 379 10.54 16.20 2.40
CA LEU A 379 9.42 17.07 2.78
C LEU A 379 9.59 18.50 2.24
N GLY A 380 10.82 19.05 2.28
CA GLY A 380 11.10 20.36 1.71
C GLY A 380 10.86 20.44 0.21
N LYS A 381 11.12 19.34 -0.54
CA LYS A 381 10.85 19.26 -1.98
C LYS A 381 9.38 19.15 -2.31
N GLU A 382 8.60 18.49 -1.46
CA GLU A 382 7.15 18.44 -1.60
C GLU A 382 6.54 19.84 -1.51
N TYR A 383 6.85 20.59 -0.45
CA TYR A 383 6.37 21.98 -0.29
C TYR A 383 6.82 22.91 -1.44
N GLN A 384 8.01 22.69 -2.00
CA GLN A 384 8.47 23.43 -3.17
C GLN A 384 7.71 23.07 -4.45
N THR A 385 7.28 21.82 -4.58
CA THR A 385 6.51 21.35 -5.73
C THR A 385 5.09 21.94 -5.68
N GLU A 386 4.45 21.91 -4.52
CA GLU A 386 3.11 22.50 -4.32
C GLU A 386 3.09 24.02 -4.59
N ALA A 387 4.14 24.74 -4.21
CA ALA A 387 4.21 26.20 -4.39
C ALA A 387 4.37 26.64 -5.86
N LEU A 388 4.87 25.75 -6.75
CA LEU A 388 5.04 26.05 -8.18
C LEU A 388 3.75 25.81 -8.98
N ASP A 389 2.89 24.91 -8.51
CA ASP A 389 1.62 24.59 -9.17
C ASP A 389 0.61 25.76 -9.08
N ASP A 390 0.67 26.58 -8.02
CA ASP A 390 -0.22 27.73 -7.82
C ASP A 390 0.05 28.93 -8.75
N GLU A 391 1.29 29.12 -9.24
CA GLU A 391 1.64 30.26 -10.11
C GLU A 391 1.49 29.95 -11.62
N ASP A 392 1.64 28.70 -12.05
CA ASP A 392 1.70 28.30 -13.48
C ASP A 392 0.35 27.78 -14.05
N GLU A 393 -0.71 27.76 -13.23
CA GLU A 393 -2.07 27.33 -13.59
C GLU A 393 -2.71 28.14 -14.74
N ARG A 394 -2.17 29.32 -15.08
CA ARG A 394 -2.78 30.24 -16.06
C ARG A 394 -2.37 29.99 -17.52
N LEU A 395 -1.33 29.21 -17.82
CA LEU A 395 -0.79 29.12 -19.19
C LEU A 395 -0.37 27.73 -19.68
N SER A 396 -0.43 26.68 -18.86
CA SER A 396 -0.03 25.34 -19.28
C SER A 396 -1.22 24.36 -19.31
N PRO A 397 -1.43 23.59 -20.41
CA PRO A 397 -2.42 22.52 -20.40
C PRO A 397 -1.94 21.46 -19.42
N LYS A 398 -2.71 21.22 -18.34
CA LYS A 398 -2.53 20.17 -17.31
C LYS A 398 -1.58 19.08 -17.80
N GLN A 399 -0.27 19.29 -17.56
CA GLN A 399 0.69 18.22 -17.72
C GLN A 399 0.23 17.17 -16.71
N TRP A 400 0.11 15.92 -17.16
CA TRP A 400 -0.15 14.81 -16.24
C TRP A 400 0.81 14.98 -15.06
N ALA A 401 0.27 15.14 -13.84
CA ALA A 401 1.07 15.08 -12.63
C ALA A 401 1.61 13.65 -12.51
N THR A 402 2.67 13.35 -13.25
CA THR A 402 3.41 12.09 -13.15
C THR A 402 4.39 12.13 -11.98
N GLY A 403 4.64 13.31 -11.40
CA GLY A 403 5.35 13.47 -10.14
C GLY A 403 4.62 12.71 -9.05
N GLN A 404 5.19 11.58 -8.61
CA GLN A 404 4.73 10.92 -7.41
C GLN A 404 4.92 11.91 -6.25
N GLY A 405 3.80 12.37 -5.67
CA GLY A 405 3.81 13.13 -4.42
C GLY A 405 4.47 12.31 -3.31
N LEU A 406 4.83 12.98 -2.21
CA LEU A 406 5.37 12.26 -1.07
C LEU A 406 4.26 11.38 -0.49
N GLU A 407 4.54 10.10 -0.34
CA GLU A 407 3.64 9.21 0.38
C GLU A 407 3.90 9.39 1.87
N GLU A 408 2.91 9.94 2.59
CA GLU A 408 3.01 10.23 4.03
C GLU A 408 3.33 8.95 4.84
N ALA A 409 2.67 7.82 4.52
CA ALA A 409 2.96 6.52 5.15
C ALA A 409 4.41 6.08 4.96
N ALA A 410 4.96 6.21 3.74
CA ALA A 410 6.36 5.88 3.47
C ALA A 410 7.31 6.84 4.21
N TRP A 411 6.98 8.12 4.28
CA TRP A 411 7.76 9.12 5.02
C TRP A 411 7.81 8.77 6.52
N HIS A 412 6.67 8.47 7.13
CA HIS A 412 6.60 8.05 8.53
C HIS A 412 7.29 6.69 8.79
N ALA A 413 7.13 5.72 7.89
CA ALA A 413 7.81 4.43 7.98
C ALA A 413 9.34 4.58 7.94
N THR A 414 9.88 5.45 7.08
CA THR A 414 11.33 5.71 7.05
C THR A 414 11.82 6.36 8.34
N GLN A 415 11.05 7.28 8.95
CA GLN A 415 11.40 7.89 10.23
C GLN A 415 11.40 6.87 11.37
N ALA A 416 10.37 6.02 11.43
CA ALA A 416 10.31 4.94 12.40
C ALA A 416 11.55 4.05 12.33
N GLY A 417 11.97 3.67 11.11
CA GLY A 417 13.19 2.92 10.87
C GLY A 417 14.46 3.61 11.39
N LEU A 418 14.62 4.92 11.12
CA LEU A 418 15.79 5.67 11.60
C LEU A 418 15.82 5.82 13.13
N TRP A 419 14.68 6.13 13.75
CA TRP A 419 14.59 6.22 15.22
C TRP A 419 14.86 4.88 15.89
N ASN A 420 14.42 3.78 15.29
CA ASN A 420 14.74 2.43 15.75
C ASN A 420 16.25 2.14 15.65
N LEU A 421 16.93 2.54 14.55
CA LEU A 421 18.38 2.41 14.42
C LEU A 421 19.16 3.24 15.47
N LEU A 422 18.67 4.44 15.80
CA LEU A 422 19.20 5.25 16.89
C LEU A 422 18.88 4.68 18.29
N GLY A 423 17.98 3.69 18.39
CA GLY A 423 17.58 3.07 19.64
C GLY A 423 16.55 3.85 20.46
N SER A 424 15.75 4.71 19.82
CA SER A 424 14.61 5.41 20.44
C SER A 424 13.29 4.72 20.09
N ASN A 425 12.86 3.79 20.94
CA ASN A 425 11.63 3.01 20.73
C ASN A 425 10.37 3.88 20.78
N ALA A 426 10.32 4.89 21.67
CA ALA A 426 9.14 5.75 21.82
C ALA A 426 8.84 6.57 20.55
N LEU A 427 9.88 7.16 19.94
CA LEU A 427 9.73 7.92 18.70
C LEU A 427 9.46 7.01 17.50
N ALA A 428 10.08 5.82 17.48
CA ALA A 428 9.76 4.81 16.47
C ALA A 428 8.27 4.45 16.53
N ASN A 429 7.74 4.08 17.70
CA ASN A 429 6.33 3.74 17.89
C ASN A 429 5.39 4.87 17.45
N PHE A 430 5.70 6.13 17.80
CA PHE A 430 4.89 7.28 17.41
C PHE A 430 4.77 7.40 15.88
N HIS A 431 5.87 7.26 15.15
CA HIS A 431 5.84 7.32 13.69
C HIS A 431 5.23 6.07 13.05
N GLU A 432 5.34 4.91 13.69
CA GLU A 432 4.64 3.69 13.25
C GLU A 432 3.12 3.86 13.38
N GLU A 433 2.63 4.39 14.49
CA GLU A 433 1.20 4.67 14.69
C GLU A 433 0.67 5.67 13.65
N LEU A 434 1.45 6.69 13.30
CA LEU A 434 1.08 7.64 12.25
C LEU A 434 1.04 6.98 10.87
N ALA A 435 2.03 6.16 10.52
CA ALA A 435 2.04 5.44 9.25
C ALA A 435 0.86 4.47 9.10
N LEU A 436 0.41 3.86 10.21
CA LEU A 436 -0.75 2.95 10.24
C LEU A 436 -2.11 3.67 10.33
N SER A 437 -2.11 4.96 10.65
CA SER A 437 -3.36 5.75 10.77
C SER A 437 -3.97 6.14 9.42
N GLU A 438 -3.22 5.96 8.33
CA GLU A 438 -3.66 6.28 6.96
C GLU A 438 -4.65 5.26 6.39
N VAL A 439 -5.52 5.73 5.50
CA VAL A 439 -6.73 5.04 5.03
C VAL A 439 -6.44 3.89 4.05
N GLU A 440 -5.20 3.80 3.53
CA GLU A 440 -4.76 2.72 2.64
C GLU A 440 -3.85 1.73 3.38
N PRO A 441 -4.40 0.72 4.09
CA PRO A 441 -3.62 -0.25 4.87
C PRO A 441 -2.66 -1.11 4.03
N TRP A 442 -2.71 -0.99 2.70
CA TRP A 442 -1.93 -1.79 1.74
C TRP A 442 -0.75 -1.04 1.11
N SER A 443 -0.45 0.15 1.63
CA SER A 443 0.71 0.90 1.20
C SER A 443 2.01 0.15 1.57
N ASP A 444 3.03 0.23 0.71
CA ASP A 444 4.32 -0.43 0.97
C ASP A 444 4.95 0.09 2.29
N GLY A 445 4.68 1.35 2.64
CA GLY A 445 5.05 1.95 3.93
C GLY A 445 4.38 1.27 5.12
N GLY A 446 3.05 1.08 5.06
CA GLY A 446 2.26 0.42 6.11
C GLY A 446 2.72 -1.02 6.38
N LEU A 447 2.88 -1.83 5.32
CA LEU A 447 3.40 -3.19 5.48
C LEU A 447 4.79 -3.20 6.11
N THR A 448 5.69 -2.30 5.67
CA THR A 448 7.05 -2.22 6.23
C THR A 448 7.03 -1.96 7.74
N VAL A 449 6.14 -1.09 8.21
CA VAL A 449 5.94 -0.82 9.64
C VAL A 449 5.47 -2.07 10.38
N ILE A 450 4.46 -2.79 9.86
CA ILE A 450 3.94 -4.01 10.49
C ILE A 450 5.06 -5.06 10.64
N LEU A 451 5.88 -5.24 9.61
CA LEU A 451 7.00 -6.20 9.64
C LEU A 451 8.05 -5.83 10.69
N VAL A 452 8.41 -4.54 10.80
CA VAL A 452 9.37 -4.04 11.79
C VAL A 452 8.81 -4.13 13.20
N GLN A 453 7.53 -3.79 13.38
CA GLN A 453 6.84 -3.89 14.67
C GLN A 453 6.81 -5.34 15.16
N ALA A 454 6.47 -6.30 14.29
CA ALA A 454 6.47 -7.72 14.63
C ALA A 454 7.88 -8.23 15.01
N GLN A 455 8.92 -7.79 14.29
CA GLN A 455 10.30 -8.12 14.67
C GLN A 455 10.67 -7.57 16.05
N ARG A 456 10.24 -6.33 16.37
CA ARG A 456 10.48 -5.73 17.69
C ARG A 456 9.73 -6.45 18.81
N ILE A 457 8.49 -6.85 18.59
CA ILE A 457 7.73 -7.65 19.56
C ILE A 457 8.41 -9.01 19.77
N ALA A 458 8.92 -9.65 18.71
CA ALA A 458 9.66 -10.90 18.82
C ALA A 458 10.98 -10.76 19.61
N GLU A 459 11.61 -9.59 19.59
CA GLU A 459 12.82 -9.29 20.38
C GLU A 459 12.53 -9.17 21.88
N LYS A 460 11.29 -8.86 22.24
CA LYS A 460 10.78 -8.92 23.62
C LYS A 460 10.42 -10.34 24.07
N GLY A 461 10.61 -11.35 23.21
CA GLY A 461 10.20 -12.74 23.49
C GLY A 461 8.69 -12.98 23.35
N GLU A 462 7.89 -11.99 22.96
CA GLU A 462 6.43 -12.11 22.77
C GLU A 462 6.09 -12.68 21.38
N TYR A 463 6.59 -13.89 21.07
CA TYR A 463 6.45 -14.50 19.73
C TYR A 463 5.00 -14.68 19.28
N ASP A 464 4.11 -15.04 20.19
CA ASP A 464 2.70 -15.27 19.86
C ASP A 464 1.99 -13.95 19.48
N GLN A 465 2.32 -12.85 20.14
CA GLN A 465 1.80 -11.52 19.78
C GLN A 465 2.37 -11.05 18.44
N ALA A 466 3.67 -11.27 18.20
CA ALA A 466 4.29 -10.91 16.93
C ALA A 466 3.67 -11.70 15.75
N LEU A 467 3.39 -12.99 15.94
CA LEU A 467 2.67 -13.80 14.96
C LEU A 467 1.23 -13.33 14.79
N ALA A 468 0.53 -12.96 15.87
CA ALA A 468 -0.83 -12.43 15.78
C ALA A 468 -0.92 -11.14 14.93
N VAL A 469 0.04 -10.23 15.08
CA VAL A 469 0.14 -9.01 14.25
C VAL A 469 0.39 -9.35 12.78
N LEU A 470 1.27 -10.31 12.49
CA LEU A 470 1.58 -10.73 11.12
C LEU A 470 0.46 -11.53 10.45
N LEU A 471 -0.34 -12.26 11.23
CA LEU A 471 -1.39 -13.16 10.74
C LEU A 471 -2.79 -12.54 10.81
N ASP A 472 -2.90 -11.26 11.17
CA ASP A 472 -4.18 -10.56 11.14
C ASP A 472 -4.71 -10.50 9.70
N ILE A 473 -5.98 -10.89 9.53
CA ILE A 473 -6.67 -10.93 8.23
C ILE A 473 -6.67 -9.54 7.57
N VAL A 474 -6.76 -8.49 8.39
CA VAL A 474 -6.73 -7.08 7.95
C VAL A 474 -5.37 -6.69 7.37
N ASN A 475 -4.31 -7.45 7.62
CA ASN A 475 -2.97 -7.20 7.09
C ASN A 475 -2.61 -8.14 5.92
N LEU A 476 -3.45 -9.13 5.62
CA LEU A 476 -3.19 -10.16 4.60
C LEU A 476 -4.01 -10.00 3.32
N HIS A 477 -5.13 -9.28 3.38
CA HIS A 477 -6.02 -9.05 2.24
C HIS A 477 -5.35 -8.15 1.17
N GLY A 478 -5.57 -8.36 -0.12
CA GLY A 478 -4.98 -7.50 -1.17
C GLY A 478 -3.45 -7.44 -1.26
N LEU A 479 -2.70 -8.32 -0.57
CA LEU A 479 -1.24 -8.39 -0.69
C LEU A 479 -0.81 -8.71 -2.13
N THR A 480 0.12 -7.92 -2.66
CA THR A 480 0.81 -8.26 -3.92
C THR A 480 1.79 -9.41 -3.69
N ILE A 481 2.18 -10.09 -4.77
CA ILE A 481 3.17 -11.18 -4.69
C ILE A 481 4.50 -10.73 -4.03
N SER A 482 5.00 -9.54 -4.37
CA SER A 482 6.23 -8.98 -3.79
C SER A 482 6.11 -8.70 -2.29
N GLN A 483 4.93 -8.23 -1.87
CA GLN A 483 4.61 -8.00 -0.47
C GLN A 483 4.49 -9.33 0.29
N TYR A 484 3.82 -10.35 -0.29
CA TYR A 484 3.75 -11.70 0.26
C TYR A 484 5.14 -12.32 0.49
N HIS A 485 6.06 -12.16 -0.46
CA HIS A 485 7.43 -12.66 -0.30
C HIS A 485 8.19 -11.97 0.84
N THR A 486 7.98 -10.66 1.00
CA THR A 486 8.59 -9.90 2.08
C THR A 486 8.00 -10.29 3.43
N TRP A 487 6.67 -10.41 3.50
CA TRP A 487 5.94 -10.86 4.69
C TRP A 487 6.31 -12.28 5.10
N SER A 488 6.23 -13.25 4.18
CA SER A 488 6.50 -14.65 4.46
C SER A 488 7.94 -14.85 4.93
N ARG A 489 8.91 -14.13 4.36
CA ARG A 489 10.29 -14.12 4.86
C ARG A 489 10.36 -13.70 6.32
N THR A 490 9.69 -12.61 6.71
CA THR A 490 9.66 -12.17 8.11
C THR A 490 9.04 -13.21 9.02
N VAL A 491 7.92 -13.82 8.62
CA VAL A 491 7.29 -14.94 9.34
C VAL A 491 8.28 -16.10 9.53
N TRP A 492 8.96 -16.51 8.45
CA TRP A 492 9.96 -17.57 8.50
C TRP A 492 11.13 -17.22 9.41
N THR A 493 11.66 -16.01 9.35
CA THR A 493 12.77 -15.58 10.23
C THR A 493 12.37 -15.58 11.71
N LEU A 494 11.12 -15.28 12.02
CA LEU A 494 10.60 -15.29 13.39
C LEU A 494 10.46 -16.72 13.91
N LEU A 495 9.91 -17.63 13.10
CA LEU A 495 9.82 -19.05 13.43
C LEU A 495 11.20 -19.70 13.56
N GLU A 496 12.14 -19.38 12.65
CA GLU A 496 13.53 -19.81 12.76
C GLU A 496 14.16 -19.34 14.06
N ARG A 497 14.01 -18.06 14.41
CA ARG A 497 14.57 -17.50 15.64
C ARG A 497 14.01 -18.17 16.89
N ARG A 498 12.70 -18.40 16.95
CA ARG A 498 12.09 -19.11 18.08
C ARG A 498 12.62 -20.55 18.17
N ALA A 499 12.71 -21.25 17.03
CA ALA A 499 13.22 -22.62 16.98
C ALA A 499 14.72 -22.74 17.33
N THR A 500 15.55 -21.77 16.94
CA THR A 500 16.98 -21.72 17.32
C THR A 500 17.14 -21.49 18.83
N LEU A 501 16.34 -20.61 19.43
CA LEU A 501 16.36 -20.37 20.88
C LEU A 501 15.88 -21.58 21.69
N ASN A 502 14.84 -22.27 21.20
CA ASN A 502 14.37 -23.53 21.79
C ASN A 502 15.39 -24.68 21.64
N GLY A 503 16.34 -24.57 20.71
CA GLY A 503 17.32 -25.61 20.43
C GLY A 503 16.69 -26.90 19.88
N ASN A 504 15.64 -26.77 19.06
CA ASN A 504 14.96 -27.91 18.43
C ASN A 504 15.45 -28.12 16.98
N PRO A 505 16.38 -29.05 16.72
CA PRO A 505 16.92 -29.28 15.39
C PRO A 505 15.88 -29.86 14.42
N ASP A 506 14.90 -30.62 14.91
CA ASP A 506 13.88 -31.24 14.07
C ASP A 506 12.97 -30.17 13.47
N THR A 507 12.55 -29.20 14.27
CA THR A 507 11.73 -28.06 13.82
C THR A 507 12.51 -27.15 12.86
N LEU A 508 13.81 -26.93 13.09
CA LEU A 508 14.66 -26.21 12.14
C LEU A 508 14.79 -26.96 10.81
N SER A 509 14.95 -28.29 10.83
CA SER A 509 14.99 -29.11 9.62
C SER A 509 13.67 -29.05 8.85
N TYR A 510 12.54 -29.09 9.56
CA TYR A 510 11.21 -28.96 8.99
C TYR A 510 10.99 -27.59 8.34
N LEU A 511 11.34 -26.50 9.04
CA LEU A 511 11.28 -25.14 8.50
C LEU A 511 12.16 -25.00 7.25
N SER A 512 13.38 -25.54 7.27
CA SER A 512 14.28 -25.49 6.11
C SER A 512 13.72 -26.22 4.88
N SER A 513 12.88 -27.24 5.07
CA SER A 513 12.22 -27.97 3.97
C SER A 513 11.03 -27.22 3.36
N LEU A 514 10.42 -26.31 4.12
CA LEU A 514 9.25 -25.53 3.71
C LEU A 514 9.61 -24.19 3.08
N GLN A 515 10.75 -23.63 3.46
CA GLN A 515 11.19 -22.34 2.98
C GLN A 515 11.73 -22.40 1.54
N PRO A 516 11.57 -21.32 0.76
CA PRO A 516 12.31 -21.17 -0.48
C PRO A 516 13.81 -21.16 -0.17
N PRO A 517 14.67 -21.77 -1.02
CA PRO A 517 16.11 -21.74 -0.81
C PRO A 517 16.62 -20.30 -0.65
N LYS A 518 17.52 -20.03 0.30
CA LYS A 518 18.05 -18.67 0.56
C LYS A 518 18.67 -17.98 -0.68
N ARG A 519 19.05 -18.75 -1.71
CA ARG A 519 19.57 -18.26 -3.00
C ARG A 519 18.48 -17.78 -3.97
N TYR A 520 17.21 -18.03 -3.67
CA TYR A 520 16.07 -17.70 -4.51
C TYR A 520 15.82 -16.18 -4.56
N SER A 521 16.18 -15.47 -3.49
CA SER A 521 16.11 -14.01 -3.42
C SER A 521 17.49 -13.42 -3.21
N SER A 522 17.88 -12.44 -4.02
CA SER A 522 19.08 -11.65 -3.76
C SER A 522 18.84 -10.17 -3.96
N ARG A 523 19.63 -9.38 -3.24
CA ARG A 523 19.74 -7.94 -3.43
C ARG A 523 21.00 -7.68 -4.25
N PHE A 524 20.89 -6.93 -5.34
CA PHE A 524 22.04 -6.66 -6.23
C PHE A 524 22.95 -5.54 -5.72
N GLY A 525 22.43 -4.60 -4.91
CA GLY A 525 23.21 -3.46 -4.42
C GLY A 525 22.47 -2.56 -3.42
N PRO A 526 23.04 -1.39 -3.09
CA PRO A 526 22.51 -0.47 -2.08
C PRO A 526 21.17 0.12 -2.55
N GLY A 527 20.26 0.40 -1.62
CA GLY A 527 18.91 0.92 -1.90
C GLY A 527 17.95 -0.06 -2.59
N GLY A 528 18.46 -1.04 -3.33
CA GLY A 528 17.63 -1.92 -4.17
C GLY A 528 16.70 -2.84 -3.38
N PRO A 529 15.51 -3.15 -3.92
CA PRO A 529 14.61 -4.14 -3.32
C PRO A 529 15.22 -5.54 -3.42
N LEU A 530 14.78 -6.44 -2.55
CA LEU A 530 15.06 -7.87 -2.69
C LEU A 530 14.31 -8.39 -3.92
N ARG A 531 15.03 -9.01 -4.85
CA ARG A 531 14.47 -9.56 -6.10
C ARG A 531 14.57 -11.07 -6.08
N GLU A 532 13.57 -11.72 -6.65
CA GLU A 532 13.49 -13.18 -6.71
C GLU A 532 13.80 -13.70 -8.11
N TYR A 533 14.54 -14.81 -8.19
CA TYR A 533 14.80 -15.51 -9.43
C TYR A 533 13.94 -16.77 -9.45
N GLY A 534 12.71 -16.62 -9.94
CA GLY A 534 11.74 -17.70 -10.05
C GLY A 534 12.10 -18.80 -11.04
N HIS A 535 13.25 -18.71 -11.71
CA HIS A 535 13.70 -19.73 -12.64
C HIS A 535 15.07 -20.27 -12.22
N PRO A 536 15.24 -21.60 -12.15
CA PRO A 536 16.59 -22.16 -12.19
C PRO A 536 17.30 -21.58 -13.41
N LYS A 537 18.55 -21.15 -13.24
CA LYS A 537 19.39 -20.73 -14.37
C LYS A 537 19.23 -21.80 -15.47
N PRO A 538 18.96 -21.43 -16.73
CA PRO A 538 18.79 -22.39 -17.80
C PRO A 538 19.99 -23.33 -17.78
N ILE A 539 19.73 -24.64 -17.65
CA ILE A 539 20.76 -25.67 -17.72
C ILE A 539 21.36 -25.54 -19.13
N PRO A 540 22.66 -25.24 -19.28
CA PRO A 540 23.25 -25.18 -20.60
C PRO A 540 23.17 -26.58 -21.20
N LEU A 541 22.38 -26.73 -22.26
CA LEU A 541 22.36 -27.95 -23.05
C LEU A 541 23.71 -28.09 -23.74
N PRO A 542 24.35 -29.27 -23.71
CA PRO A 542 25.62 -29.49 -24.39
C PRO A 542 25.34 -29.58 -25.90
N MET A 543 25.36 -28.43 -26.58
CA MET A 543 25.34 -28.36 -28.04
C MET A 543 26.54 -27.54 -28.52
N ASP A 544 27.46 -28.25 -29.16
CA ASP A 544 28.54 -27.78 -30.05
C ASP A 544 29.31 -26.51 -29.66
N GLY A 545 30.31 -26.68 -28.80
CA GLY A 545 31.73 -26.58 -29.18
C GLY A 545 32.27 -25.35 -29.91
N CYS A 546 31.60 -24.19 -29.92
CA CYS A 546 32.17 -22.97 -30.54
C CYS A 546 31.69 -21.62 -29.99
N TYR A 547 31.07 -21.60 -28.81
CA TYR A 547 31.01 -20.36 -28.03
C TYR A 547 32.05 -20.46 -26.93
N GLU A 548 33.12 -19.67 -27.04
CA GLU A 548 33.86 -19.27 -25.85
C GLU A 548 32.80 -18.93 -24.79
N GLU A 549 32.88 -19.59 -23.65
CA GLU A 549 32.21 -19.14 -22.45
C GLU A 549 32.60 -17.67 -22.29
N VAL A 550 31.77 -16.76 -22.81
CA VAL A 550 31.56 -15.50 -22.13
C VAL A 550 31.06 -15.96 -20.78
N ARG A 551 32.00 -16.07 -19.85
CA ARG A 551 31.73 -15.87 -18.44
C ARG A 551 30.88 -14.61 -18.40
N ASN A 552 29.58 -14.77 -18.48
CA ASN A 552 28.65 -13.90 -17.80
C ASN A 552 28.87 -14.21 -16.31
N ASP A 553 30.09 -13.93 -15.83
CA ASP A 553 30.30 -13.16 -14.62
C ASP A 553 29.39 -11.95 -14.82
N GLY A 554 28.12 -12.09 -14.42
CA GLY A 554 27.15 -11.03 -14.56
C GLY A 554 27.81 -9.77 -14.03
N LYS A 555 27.80 -8.70 -14.83
CA LYS A 555 28.38 -7.39 -14.49
C LYS A 555 27.81 -6.77 -13.19
N PHE A 556 26.92 -7.48 -12.51
CA PHE A 556 26.43 -7.21 -11.16
C PHE A 556 27.23 -8.07 -10.19
N SER A 557 28.22 -7.47 -9.52
CA SER A 557 29.01 -8.19 -8.52
C SER A 557 28.07 -8.77 -7.46
N THR A 558 27.99 -10.10 -7.34
CA THR A 558 27.17 -10.81 -6.34
C THR A 558 27.65 -10.63 -4.89
N GLN A 559 28.61 -9.73 -4.66
CA GLN A 559 29.25 -9.47 -3.37
C GLN A 559 29.40 -7.96 -3.14
N ILE A 560 28.33 -7.19 -3.34
CA ILE A 560 28.30 -5.83 -2.78
C ILE A 560 28.12 -5.98 -1.27
N SER A 561 29.19 -5.78 -0.50
CA SER A 561 29.14 -5.80 0.95
C SER A 561 28.51 -4.51 1.46
N LEU A 562 27.25 -4.59 1.88
CA LEU A 562 26.52 -3.49 2.51
C LEU A 562 27.02 -3.32 3.94
N LEU A 563 27.21 -2.08 4.39
CA LEU A 563 27.89 -1.83 5.66
C LEU A 563 27.08 -2.32 6.87
N GLN A 564 25.75 -2.15 6.83
CA GLN A 564 24.86 -2.67 7.88
C GLN A 564 24.88 -4.21 7.95
N ASP A 565 24.85 -4.87 6.79
CA ASP A 565 24.89 -6.34 6.72
C ASP A 565 26.26 -6.88 7.12
N HIS A 566 27.34 -6.14 6.85
CA HIS A 566 28.66 -6.47 7.35
C HIS A 566 28.73 -6.42 8.88
N VAL A 567 28.16 -5.39 9.53
CA VAL A 567 28.10 -5.32 10.99
C VAL A 567 27.30 -6.49 11.59
N ARG A 568 26.12 -6.79 11.03
CA ARG A 568 25.30 -7.93 11.47
C ARG A 568 26.00 -9.28 11.25
N SER A 569 26.60 -9.48 10.09
CA SER A 569 27.35 -10.70 9.75
C SER A 569 28.56 -10.90 10.64
N SER A 570 29.31 -9.82 10.92
CA SER A 570 30.45 -9.87 11.85
C SER A 570 30.02 -10.23 13.28
N LEU A 571 28.89 -9.71 13.77
CA LEU A 571 28.35 -10.11 15.07
C LEU A 571 27.85 -11.56 15.07
N SER A 572 27.15 -12.01 14.02
CA SER A 572 26.72 -13.40 13.87
C SER A 572 27.91 -14.35 13.88
N MET A 573 28.92 -14.06 13.06
CA MET A 573 30.15 -14.84 12.99
C MET A 573 30.89 -14.86 14.34
N ALA A 574 30.95 -13.73 15.06
CA ALA A 574 31.53 -13.70 16.39
C ALA A 574 30.76 -14.59 17.39
N THR A 575 29.42 -14.58 17.34
CA THR A 575 28.60 -15.46 18.20
C THR A 575 28.75 -16.93 17.84
N GLU A 576 28.80 -17.28 16.55
CA GLU A 576 29.01 -18.65 16.06
C GLU A 576 30.38 -19.19 16.45
N LEU A 577 31.44 -18.40 16.23
CA LEU A 577 32.80 -18.76 16.63
C LEU A 577 32.89 -19.01 18.13
N ARG A 578 32.22 -18.18 18.94
CA ARG A 578 32.16 -18.39 20.39
C ARG A 578 31.43 -19.67 20.76
N LEU A 579 30.28 -19.96 20.14
CA LEU A 579 29.55 -21.22 20.38
C LEU A 579 30.38 -22.44 19.98
N SER A 580 31.25 -22.32 18.95
CA SER A 580 32.21 -23.36 18.59
C SER A 580 33.44 -23.46 19.50
N SER A 581 33.49 -22.68 20.60
CA SER A 581 34.64 -22.61 21.51
C SER A 581 35.94 -22.18 20.83
N ALA A 582 35.86 -21.31 19.81
CA ALA A 582 37.03 -20.74 19.16
C ALA A 582 37.80 -19.84 20.14
N PRO A 583 39.15 -19.78 20.05
CA PRO A 583 39.94 -18.96 20.95
C PRO A 583 39.65 -17.47 20.76
N SER A 584 39.64 -16.71 21.87
CA SER A 584 39.18 -15.31 21.92
C SER A 584 39.89 -14.37 20.94
N HIS A 585 41.15 -14.65 20.56
CA HIS A 585 41.89 -13.84 19.58
C HIS A 585 41.33 -13.92 18.15
N LEU A 586 40.58 -14.98 17.80
CA LEU A 586 39.88 -15.09 16.52
C LEU A 586 38.52 -14.37 16.54
N VAL A 587 37.90 -14.25 17.70
CA VAL A 587 36.58 -13.60 17.87
C VAL A 587 36.71 -12.08 17.98
N LEU A 588 37.74 -11.60 18.68
CA LEU A 588 37.97 -10.16 18.95
C LEU A 588 37.96 -9.26 17.70
N PRO A 589 38.62 -9.60 16.57
CA PRO A 589 38.61 -8.73 15.39
C PRO A 589 37.19 -8.46 14.86
N HIS A 590 36.33 -9.49 14.85
CA HIS A 590 34.95 -9.37 14.37
C HIS A 590 34.10 -8.49 15.29
N VAL A 591 34.23 -8.68 16.61
CA VAL A 591 33.48 -7.89 17.60
C VAL A 591 33.94 -6.44 17.63
N LEU A 592 35.26 -6.20 17.67
CA LEU A 592 35.82 -4.84 17.71
C LEU A 592 35.47 -4.06 16.44
N SER A 593 35.54 -4.69 15.27
CA SER A 593 35.11 -4.08 14.02
C SER A 593 33.61 -3.74 14.06
N ALA A 594 32.77 -4.66 14.50
CA ALA A 594 31.33 -4.41 14.59
C ALA A 594 30.98 -3.30 15.59
N VAL A 595 31.60 -3.27 16.76
CA VAL A 595 31.40 -2.23 17.80
C VAL A 595 31.86 -0.87 17.29
N GLN A 596 33.03 -0.79 16.66
CA GLN A 596 33.54 0.47 16.11
C GLN A 596 32.63 1.01 15.00
N LEU A 597 32.29 0.17 14.01
CA LEU A 597 31.45 0.58 12.89
C LEU A 597 30.03 0.96 13.34
N SER A 598 29.44 0.20 14.25
CA SER A 598 28.10 0.52 14.78
C SER A 598 28.07 1.82 15.57
N SER A 599 29.13 2.13 16.32
CA SER A 599 29.29 3.44 17.01
C SER A 599 29.43 4.58 16.00
N GLU A 600 30.30 4.44 15.00
CA GLU A 600 30.56 5.49 13.99
C GLU A 600 29.32 5.77 13.11
N LEU A 601 28.51 4.74 12.82
CA LEU A 601 27.26 4.87 12.06
C LEU A 601 26.07 5.35 12.91
N GLY A 602 26.18 5.34 14.24
CA GLY A 602 25.06 5.63 15.14
C GLY A 602 24.00 4.54 15.17
N MET A 603 24.38 3.27 14.93
CA MET A 603 23.52 2.10 15.09
C MET A 603 23.57 1.62 16.54
N TRP A 604 23.00 2.41 17.45
CA TRP A 604 23.16 2.23 18.89
C TRP A 604 22.66 0.87 19.41
N ARG A 605 21.65 0.31 18.75
CA ARG A 605 21.13 -1.01 19.11
C ARG A 605 22.15 -2.13 18.88
N LEU A 606 22.77 -2.16 17.69
CA LEU A 606 23.83 -3.13 17.36
C LEU A 606 25.11 -2.86 18.17
N TYR A 607 25.41 -1.60 18.45
CA TYR A 607 26.53 -1.22 19.32
C TYR A 607 26.37 -1.81 20.73
N ARG A 608 25.20 -1.62 21.37
CA ARG A 608 24.93 -2.16 22.72
C ARG A 608 25.01 -3.68 22.75
N PHE A 609 24.43 -4.36 21.76
CA PHE A 609 24.57 -5.82 21.64
C PHE A 609 26.04 -6.24 21.43
N GLY A 610 26.78 -5.51 20.59
CA GLY A 610 28.21 -5.73 20.38
C GLY A 610 29.05 -5.56 21.65
N VAL A 611 28.71 -4.60 22.52
CA VAL A 611 29.35 -4.42 23.84
C VAL A 611 29.08 -5.62 24.75
N VAL A 612 27.86 -6.17 24.76
CA VAL A 612 27.55 -7.40 25.49
C VAL A 612 28.40 -8.56 24.98
N VAL A 613 28.48 -8.76 23.67
CA VAL A 613 29.31 -9.82 23.06
C VAL A 613 30.80 -9.60 23.34
N LEU A 614 31.27 -8.34 23.35
CA LEU A 614 32.65 -8.00 23.72
C LEU A 614 32.95 -8.39 25.17
N ALA A 615 32.06 -8.04 26.09
CA ALA A 615 32.21 -8.39 27.50
C ALA A 615 32.17 -9.92 27.73
N GLU A 616 31.35 -10.66 26.98
CA GLU A 616 31.37 -12.13 26.97
C GLU A 616 32.74 -12.69 26.53
N VAL A 617 33.35 -12.10 25.49
CA VAL A 617 34.68 -12.51 25.01
C VAL A 617 35.77 -12.16 26.02
N MET A 618 35.66 -11.00 26.70
CA MET A 618 36.62 -10.57 27.71
C MET A 618 36.65 -11.50 28.93
N LEU A 619 35.50 -12.02 29.37
CA LEU A 619 35.45 -13.04 30.43
C LEU A 619 36.08 -14.37 29.98
N GLY A 620 35.96 -14.73 28.70
CA GLY A 620 36.58 -15.95 28.16
C GLY A 620 38.11 -15.91 28.02
N MET A 621 38.78 -14.80 28.37
CA MET A 621 40.23 -14.66 28.24
C MET A 621 40.95 -15.16 29.50
N GLU A 622 41.31 -16.46 29.53
CA GLU A 622 41.97 -17.11 30.69
C GLU A 622 43.29 -16.46 31.13
N ALA A 623 44.00 -15.76 30.25
CA ALA A 623 45.33 -15.23 30.52
C ALA A 623 45.36 -13.86 31.25
N VAL A 624 44.25 -13.11 31.26
CA VAL A 624 44.18 -11.77 31.87
C VAL A 624 42.83 -11.63 32.57
N PRO A 625 42.77 -11.46 33.90
CA PRO A 625 41.51 -11.26 34.61
C PRO A 625 40.91 -9.90 34.23
N LEU A 626 39.97 -9.94 33.28
CA LEU A 626 39.28 -8.76 32.75
C LEU A 626 37.86 -8.59 33.31
N SER A 627 37.50 -9.35 34.34
CA SER A 627 36.16 -9.41 34.94
C SER A 627 35.65 -8.05 35.40
N LYS A 628 36.48 -7.26 36.10
CA LYS A 628 36.14 -5.88 36.50
C LYS A 628 35.85 -4.97 35.30
N LYS A 629 36.63 -5.14 34.22
CA LYS A 629 36.47 -4.33 33.02
C LYS A 629 35.21 -4.76 32.26
N ALA A 630 34.95 -6.05 32.13
CA ALA A 630 33.74 -6.58 31.50
C ALA A 630 32.46 -6.09 32.19
N ILE A 631 32.43 -6.09 33.54
CA ILE A 631 31.32 -5.51 34.31
C ILE A 631 31.17 -4.02 34.01
N HIS A 632 32.26 -3.25 34.08
CA HIS A 632 32.23 -1.80 33.84
C HIS A 632 31.71 -1.43 32.44
N GLU A 633 32.14 -2.15 31.40
CA GLU A 633 31.67 -1.91 30.03
C GLU A 633 30.15 -2.15 29.91
N ILE A 634 29.59 -3.19 30.54
CA ILE A 634 28.14 -3.44 30.52
C ILE A 634 27.40 -2.41 31.37
N GLU A 635 27.88 -2.08 32.56
CA GLU A 635 27.29 -1.05 33.43
C GLU A 635 27.16 0.29 32.71
N SER A 636 28.13 0.63 31.85
CA SER A 636 28.11 1.86 31.05
C SER A 636 26.92 1.95 30.08
N VAL A 637 26.44 0.80 29.58
CA VAL A 637 25.32 0.71 28.62
C VAL A 637 24.04 0.15 29.24
N TRP A 638 24.06 -0.27 30.51
CA TRP A 638 22.98 -1.02 31.15
C TRP A 638 21.63 -0.29 31.17
N SER A 639 21.64 1.00 31.52
CA SER A 639 20.43 1.83 31.53
C SER A 639 19.78 1.93 30.13
N GLN A 640 20.60 1.97 29.09
CA GLN A 640 20.15 2.04 27.71
C GLN A 640 19.69 0.68 27.17
N LEU A 641 20.27 -0.42 27.66
CA LEU A 641 19.82 -1.77 27.36
C LEU A 641 18.41 -2.01 27.94
N ILE A 642 18.18 -1.59 29.19
CA ILE A 642 16.86 -1.70 29.83
C ILE A 642 15.82 -0.91 29.04
N ALA A 643 16.15 0.31 28.61
CA ALA A 643 15.24 1.13 27.81
C ALA A 643 14.95 0.57 26.40
N SER A 644 15.81 -0.31 25.89
CA SER A 644 15.68 -0.87 24.53
C SER A 644 14.73 -2.07 24.42
N ASP A 645 14.32 -2.66 25.54
CA ASP A 645 13.49 -3.87 25.63
C ASP A 645 14.03 -5.09 24.84
N ASP A 646 15.32 -5.12 24.48
CA ASP A 646 15.93 -6.29 23.82
C ASP A 646 16.28 -7.34 24.88
N TYR A 647 15.38 -8.31 25.08
CA TYR A 647 15.51 -9.28 26.16
C TYR A 647 16.71 -10.20 25.97
N GLU A 648 17.12 -10.47 24.73
CA GLU A 648 18.30 -11.30 24.45
C GLU A 648 19.57 -10.59 24.93
N ALA A 649 19.71 -9.30 24.60
CA ALA A 649 20.82 -8.48 25.08
C ALA A 649 20.80 -8.32 26.61
N LEU A 650 19.62 -8.19 27.21
CA LEU A 650 19.46 -8.09 28.68
C LEU A 650 19.79 -9.40 29.40
N ALA A 651 19.33 -10.55 28.90
CA ALA A 651 19.61 -11.86 29.47
C ALA A 651 21.11 -12.15 29.43
N ARG A 652 21.75 -11.91 28.28
CA ARG A 652 23.20 -12.08 28.12
C ARG A 652 24.00 -11.07 28.94
N GLY A 653 23.61 -9.80 28.93
CA GLY A 653 24.28 -8.77 29.72
C GLY A 653 24.24 -9.05 31.22
N ALA A 654 23.07 -9.42 31.76
CA ALA A 654 22.93 -9.84 33.16
C ALA A 654 23.78 -11.08 33.48
N LEU A 655 23.82 -12.07 32.58
CA LEU A 655 24.64 -13.27 32.74
C LEU A 655 26.14 -12.94 32.77
N VAL A 656 26.62 -11.99 31.96
CA VAL A 656 28.02 -11.55 31.98
C VAL A 656 28.35 -10.83 33.28
N ILE A 657 27.51 -9.90 33.73
CA ILE A 657 27.71 -9.22 35.02
C ILE A 657 27.77 -10.26 36.16
N ALA A 658 26.84 -11.21 36.16
CA ALA A 658 26.83 -12.30 37.12
C ALA A 658 28.14 -13.09 37.11
N LYS A 659 28.58 -13.60 35.95
CA LYS A 659 29.83 -14.35 35.82
C LYS A 659 31.04 -13.54 36.29
N GLY A 660 31.09 -12.25 35.95
CA GLY A 660 32.14 -11.36 36.42
C GLY A 660 32.17 -11.24 37.95
N TYR A 661 31.00 -11.11 38.60
CA TYR A 661 30.93 -11.10 40.07
C TYR A 661 31.23 -12.46 40.70
N ILE A 662 30.92 -13.57 40.03
CA ILE A 662 31.33 -14.91 40.50
C ILE A 662 32.85 -14.99 40.55
N GLU A 663 33.55 -14.65 39.47
CA GLU A 663 35.02 -14.64 39.42
C GLU A 663 35.62 -13.73 40.50
N LEU A 664 35.08 -12.52 40.66
CA LEU A 664 35.52 -11.59 41.69
C LEU A 664 35.28 -12.12 43.10
N SER A 665 34.14 -12.74 43.36
CA SER A 665 33.82 -13.32 44.66
C SER A 665 34.71 -14.51 45.01
N LEU A 666 35.13 -15.29 44.02
CA LEU A 666 36.05 -16.42 44.21
C LEU A 666 37.48 -15.91 44.50
N ASP A 667 37.90 -14.82 43.86
CA ASP A 667 39.21 -14.20 44.10
C ASP A 667 39.26 -13.42 45.44
N SER A 668 38.17 -12.74 45.80
CA SER A 668 38.12 -11.83 46.96
C SER A 668 37.58 -12.48 48.24
N GLY A 669 36.81 -13.56 48.11
CA GLY A 669 36.03 -14.17 49.20
C GLY A 669 34.87 -13.29 49.69
N SER A 670 34.48 -12.25 48.95
CA SER A 670 33.45 -11.29 49.37
C SER A 670 32.04 -11.85 49.24
N THR A 671 31.31 -11.91 50.36
CA THR A 671 29.89 -12.30 50.39
C THR A 671 28.99 -11.31 49.65
N ALA A 672 29.36 -10.02 49.60
CA ALA A 672 28.57 -9.00 48.91
C ALA A 672 28.62 -9.17 47.38
N GLU A 673 29.78 -9.49 46.83
CA GLU A 673 29.94 -9.77 45.39
C GLU A 673 29.20 -11.07 45.02
N HIS A 674 29.25 -12.05 45.91
CA HIS A 674 28.54 -13.31 45.75
C HIS A 674 27.00 -13.16 45.79
N ASP A 675 26.47 -12.26 46.61
CA ASP A 675 25.04 -11.95 46.64
C ASP A 675 24.62 -11.16 45.39
N SER A 676 25.41 -10.17 44.93
CA SER A 676 25.17 -9.44 43.69
C SER A 676 25.18 -10.33 42.45
N ALA A 677 26.12 -11.30 42.36
CA ALA A 677 26.15 -12.29 41.28
C ALA A 677 24.81 -13.04 41.15
N ASN A 678 24.20 -13.32 42.30
CA ASN A 678 22.99 -14.10 42.41
C ASN A 678 21.76 -13.30 41.97
N ASP A 679 21.68 -12.03 42.35
CA ASP A 679 20.62 -11.10 41.90
C ASP A 679 20.62 -10.98 40.38
N HIS A 680 21.80 -10.80 39.78
CA HIS A 680 21.94 -10.71 38.33
C HIS A 680 21.65 -12.04 37.62
N LEU A 681 21.96 -13.20 38.20
CA LEU A 681 21.55 -14.49 37.63
C LEU A 681 20.04 -14.70 37.66
N PHE A 682 19.35 -14.30 38.74
CA PHE A 682 17.89 -14.36 38.78
C PHE A 682 17.24 -13.42 37.75
N GLN A 683 17.84 -12.24 37.56
CA GLN A 683 17.43 -11.32 36.50
C GLN A 683 17.63 -11.94 35.12
N ALA A 684 18.82 -12.51 34.85
CA ALA A 684 19.11 -13.22 33.60
C ALA A 684 18.14 -14.39 33.36
N PHE A 685 17.83 -15.17 34.41
CA PHE A 685 16.91 -16.30 34.35
C PHE A 685 15.49 -15.87 33.96
N THR A 686 15.03 -14.74 34.51
CA THR A 686 13.71 -14.18 34.20
C THR A 686 13.61 -13.82 32.72
N TYR A 687 14.62 -13.12 32.18
CA TYR A 687 14.65 -12.78 30.75
C TYR A 687 14.82 -14.02 29.85
N ALA A 688 15.68 -14.96 30.23
CA ALA A 688 15.89 -16.20 29.46
C ALA A 688 14.63 -17.06 29.38
N LYS A 689 13.79 -17.07 30.43
CA LYS A 689 12.47 -17.72 30.42
C LYS A 689 11.49 -17.03 29.49
N LEU A 690 11.44 -15.69 29.50
CA LEU A 690 10.58 -14.91 28.60
C LEU A 690 10.96 -15.12 27.12
N LEU A 691 12.24 -15.27 26.81
CA LEU A 691 12.75 -15.58 25.47
C LEU A 691 12.53 -17.03 25.02
N GLU A 692 12.11 -17.92 25.92
CA GLU A 692 12.09 -19.36 25.68
C GLU A 692 13.48 -19.92 25.29
N SER A 693 14.59 -19.32 25.75
CA SER A 693 15.94 -19.75 25.36
C SER A 693 16.41 -20.94 26.21
N ARG A 694 16.43 -22.14 25.61
CA ARG A 694 16.83 -23.38 26.30
C ARG A 694 18.29 -23.35 26.75
N SER A 695 19.20 -22.89 25.89
CA SER A 695 20.63 -22.86 26.19
C SER A 695 20.97 -21.92 27.34
N LEU A 696 20.40 -20.71 27.35
CA LEU A 696 20.59 -19.74 28.43
C LEU A 696 19.98 -20.24 29.74
N VAL A 697 18.77 -20.82 29.70
CA VAL A 697 18.14 -21.38 30.91
C VAL A 697 18.99 -22.48 31.53
N MET A 698 19.54 -23.40 30.72
CA MET A 698 20.42 -24.47 31.21
C MET A 698 21.70 -23.91 31.85
N GLU A 699 22.34 -22.94 31.19
CA GLU A 699 23.55 -22.31 31.71
C GLU A 699 23.28 -21.58 33.03
N ILE A 700 22.23 -20.75 33.08
CA ILE A 700 21.90 -19.95 34.28
C ILE A 700 21.50 -20.85 35.45
N THR A 701 20.67 -21.87 35.23
CA THR A 701 20.26 -22.81 36.29
C THR A 701 21.44 -23.62 36.82
N SER A 702 22.39 -24.01 35.97
CA SER A 702 23.63 -24.66 36.41
C SER A 702 24.49 -23.76 37.31
N LEU A 703 24.66 -22.48 36.93
CA LEU A 703 25.43 -21.51 37.73
C LEU A 703 24.74 -21.21 39.06
N LEU A 704 23.42 -21.02 39.07
CA LEU A 704 22.64 -20.84 40.31
C LEU A 704 22.74 -22.05 41.23
N ALA A 705 22.70 -23.28 40.69
CA ALA A 705 22.88 -24.50 41.48
C ALA A 705 24.28 -24.57 42.09
N LEU A 706 25.34 -24.28 41.31
CA LEU A 706 26.71 -24.25 41.80
C LEU A 706 26.91 -23.20 42.91
N LEU A 707 26.40 -21.98 42.75
CA LEU A 707 26.48 -20.95 43.80
C LEU A 707 25.73 -21.36 45.06
N SER A 708 24.57 -22.00 44.92
CA SER A 708 23.83 -22.51 46.08
C SER A 708 24.58 -23.61 46.83
N GLU A 709 25.40 -24.41 46.14
CA GLU A 709 26.26 -25.43 46.74
C GLU A 709 27.47 -24.83 47.46
N LEU A 710 28.13 -23.82 46.88
CA LEU A 710 29.21 -23.07 47.53
C LEU A 710 28.76 -22.37 48.83
N ARG A 711 27.48 -22.02 48.94
CA ARG A 711 26.89 -21.51 50.20
C ARG A 711 26.68 -22.61 51.23
N LEU A 712 26.29 -23.80 50.79
CA LEU A 712 26.07 -24.96 51.67
C LEU A 712 27.39 -25.55 52.19
N SER A 713 28.49 -25.42 51.44
CA SER A 713 29.83 -25.83 51.87
C SER A 713 30.42 -24.90 52.95
N GLY A 714 29.81 -23.73 53.18
CA GLY A 714 30.18 -22.80 54.25
C GLY A 714 31.20 -21.73 53.86
N GLU A 715 31.58 -21.63 52.58
CA GLU A 715 32.52 -20.61 52.09
C GLU A 715 31.97 -19.18 52.17
N PHE A 716 30.63 -19.04 52.15
CA PHE A 716 29.93 -17.75 52.21
C PHE A 716 28.85 -17.72 53.31
N ALA A 717 29.24 -18.01 54.56
CA ALA A 717 28.34 -18.19 55.70
C ALA A 717 27.52 -16.95 56.14
N ASP A 718 27.84 -15.76 55.63
CA ASP A 718 27.11 -14.50 55.92
C ASP A 718 26.17 -14.05 54.78
N SER A 719 26.00 -14.85 53.72
CA SER A 719 25.13 -14.52 52.58
C SER A 719 23.65 -14.37 52.97
N ALA A 720 22.97 -13.37 52.39
CA ALA A 720 21.54 -13.14 52.60
C ALA A 720 20.66 -14.33 52.14
N TYR A 721 21.18 -15.17 51.24
CA TYR A 721 20.47 -16.26 50.56
C TYR A 721 20.63 -17.64 51.21
N ILE A 722 21.27 -17.75 52.38
CA ILE A 722 21.51 -19.03 53.06
C ILE A 722 20.20 -19.70 53.51
N ARG A 723 19.22 -18.90 53.95
CA ARG A 723 17.90 -19.40 54.35
C ARG A 723 17.11 -19.86 53.13
N GLY A 724 17.13 -21.18 52.88
CA GLY A 724 16.39 -21.81 51.79
C GLY A 724 17.24 -22.27 50.61
N SER A 725 18.58 -22.14 50.68
CA SER A 725 19.44 -22.48 49.53
C SER A 725 19.29 -23.94 49.07
N LYS A 726 19.03 -24.89 49.98
CA LYS A 726 18.73 -26.28 49.59
C LYS A 726 17.46 -26.42 48.74
N LYS A 727 16.37 -25.75 49.14
CA LYS A 727 15.11 -25.75 48.35
C LYS A 727 15.29 -25.01 47.03
N SER A 728 16.03 -23.92 47.03
CA SER A 728 16.38 -23.18 45.83
C SER A 728 17.21 -24.03 44.87
N ARG A 729 18.22 -24.75 45.38
CA ARG A 729 19.05 -25.67 44.60
C ARG A 729 18.21 -26.74 43.95
N ASP A 730 17.42 -27.45 44.75
CA ASP A 730 16.60 -28.56 44.26
C ASP A 730 15.61 -28.05 43.19
N SER A 731 15.00 -26.87 43.40
CA SER A 731 14.15 -26.21 42.39
C SER A 731 14.89 -25.80 41.11
N MET A 732 16.16 -25.40 41.18
CA MET A 732 16.96 -25.05 39.99
C MET A 732 17.41 -26.30 39.23
N VAL A 733 17.69 -27.39 39.93
CA VAL A 733 17.97 -28.70 39.33
C VAL A 733 16.74 -29.22 38.61
N ASP A 734 15.56 -29.13 39.22
CA ASP A 734 14.30 -29.49 38.56
C ASP A 734 14.07 -28.66 37.28
N ALA A 735 14.30 -27.34 37.35
CA ALA A 735 14.20 -26.45 36.18
C ALA A 735 15.24 -26.77 35.08
N TYR A 736 16.45 -27.17 35.47
CA TYR A 736 17.48 -27.64 34.53
C TYR A 736 17.04 -28.95 33.86
N GLU A 737 16.52 -29.91 34.62
CA GLU A 737 16.02 -31.17 34.08
C GLU A 737 14.83 -30.97 33.14
N GLU A 738 13.91 -30.05 33.46
CA GLU A 738 12.79 -29.68 32.58
C GLU A 738 13.29 -29.08 31.27
N ALA A 739 14.24 -28.15 31.32
CA ALA A 739 14.86 -27.54 30.14
C ALA A 739 15.67 -28.57 29.32
N GLN A 740 16.36 -29.49 29.99
CA GLN A 740 17.13 -30.55 29.33
C GLN A 740 16.22 -31.55 28.63
N LYS A 741 15.10 -31.94 29.24
CA LYS A 741 14.13 -32.87 28.63
C LYS A 741 13.25 -32.18 27.57
N GLY A 742 13.16 -30.85 27.57
CA GLY A 742 12.31 -30.10 26.65
C GLY A 742 10.80 -30.27 26.92
N VAL A 743 10.44 -30.70 28.13
CA VAL A 743 9.06 -31.09 28.50
C VAL A 743 8.23 -29.90 29.01
N GLY A 744 8.82 -28.71 29.14
CA GLY A 744 8.09 -27.50 29.53
C GLY A 744 6.98 -27.13 28.54
N GLU A 745 5.86 -26.62 29.06
CA GLU A 745 4.75 -26.12 28.24
C GLU A 745 5.21 -25.06 27.21
N ALA A 746 6.22 -24.26 27.54
CA ALA A 746 6.78 -23.25 26.64
C ALA A 746 7.47 -23.87 25.41
N PHE A 747 8.23 -24.96 25.60
CA PHE A 747 9.03 -25.58 24.53
C PHE A 747 8.20 -26.48 23.61
N SER A 748 7.17 -27.14 24.14
CA SER A 748 6.30 -28.06 23.38
C SER A 748 5.23 -27.36 22.54
N LYS A 749 4.75 -26.17 22.95
CA LYS A 749 3.78 -25.37 22.18
C LYS A 749 4.35 -24.87 20.85
N GLY A 750 5.66 -24.57 20.80
CA GLY A 750 6.32 -24.01 19.62
C GLY A 750 6.21 -24.88 18.37
N ASP A 751 6.34 -26.21 18.50
CA ASP A 751 6.32 -27.13 17.36
C ASP A 751 4.94 -27.25 16.68
N MET A 752 3.87 -27.19 17.48
CA MET A 752 2.50 -27.24 16.95
C MET A 752 2.16 -25.94 16.21
N ILE A 753 2.51 -24.79 16.80
CA ILE A 753 2.31 -23.47 16.20
C ILE A 753 3.07 -23.35 14.87
N VAL A 754 4.31 -23.84 14.80
CA VAL A 754 5.10 -23.81 13.55
C VAL A 754 4.38 -24.51 12.40
N ARG A 755 3.73 -25.65 12.65
CA ARG A 755 2.99 -26.39 11.61
C ARG A 755 1.75 -25.64 11.14
N GLU A 756 0.96 -25.13 12.08
CA GLU A 756 -0.26 -24.36 11.76
C GLU A 756 0.09 -23.08 10.98
N VAL A 757 1.08 -22.31 11.43
CA VAL A 757 1.52 -21.10 10.75
C VAL A 757 2.09 -21.42 9.36
N ALA A 758 2.84 -22.52 9.22
CA ALA A 758 3.34 -22.95 7.92
C ALA A 758 2.22 -23.29 6.93
N GLU A 759 1.12 -23.87 7.39
CA GLU A 759 -0.06 -24.09 6.55
C GLU A 759 -0.71 -22.75 6.16
N VAL A 760 -0.84 -21.80 7.10
CA VAL A 760 -1.38 -20.47 6.80
C VAL A 760 -0.55 -19.77 5.74
N VAL A 761 0.79 -19.78 5.85
CA VAL A 761 1.67 -19.17 4.83
C VAL A 761 1.43 -19.78 3.44
N LYS A 762 1.25 -21.10 3.35
CA LYS A 762 0.91 -21.77 2.08
C LYS A 762 -0.45 -21.34 1.55
N TRP A 763 -1.48 -21.30 2.41
CA TRP A 763 -2.82 -20.87 2.02
C TRP A 763 -2.83 -19.42 1.52
N VAL A 764 -2.16 -18.51 2.21
CA VAL A 764 -2.00 -17.11 1.78
C VAL A 764 -1.27 -17.06 0.44
N GLY A 765 -0.19 -17.82 0.25
CA GLY A 765 0.54 -17.86 -1.02
C GLY A 765 -0.32 -18.33 -2.20
N VAL A 766 -1.15 -19.36 -2.00
CA VAL A 766 -2.10 -19.84 -3.03
C VAL A 766 -3.14 -18.76 -3.34
N ARG A 767 -3.70 -18.11 -2.32
CA ARG A 767 -4.69 -17.04 -2.48
C ARG A 767 -4.12 -15.82 -3.20
N VAL A 768 -2.93 -15.38 -2.83
CA VAL A 768 -2.24 -14.27 -3.51
C VAL A 768 -1.99 -14.62 -4.98
N ALA A 769 -1.57 -15.86 -5.28
CA ALA A 769 -1.40 -16.31 -6.66
C ALA A 769 -2.72 -16.36 -7.46
N GLU A 770 -3.85 -16.67 -6.80
CA GLU A 770 -5.20 -16.61 -7.38
C GLU A 770 -5.71 -15.17 -7.57
N GLY A 771 -4.97 -14.14 -7.13
CA GLY A 771 -5.39 -12.74 -7.19
C GLY A 771 -6.39 -12.40 -6.09
N TRP A 772 -6.10 -12.81 -4.84
CA TRP A 772 -6.89 -12.47 -3.66
C TRP A 772 -7.04 -10.96 -3.51
N LYS A 773 -8.19 -10.46 -3.94
CA LYS A 773 -8.63 -9.08 -3.71
C LYS A 773 -9.11 -8.92 -2.30
#